data_AF-A0A4R2JBR6-F1
#
_entry.id   AF-A0A4R2JBR6-F1
#
_cell.length_a   1.000
_cell.length_b   1.000
_cell.length_c   1.000
_cell.angle_alpha   90.00
_cell.angle_beta   90.00
_cell.angle_gamma   90.00
#
_symmetry.space_group_name_H-M   'P 1'
#
loop_
_entity.id
_entity.type
_entity.pdbx_description
1 polymer ?
#
loop_
_entity_poly.entity_id
_entity_poly.type
_entity_poly.pdbx_seq_one_letter_code
_entity_poly.pdbx_strand_id
1 'polypeptide(L)'
;MRHRFTLPRILAVGIATSITAAGLLTAPATASPARQTASADQSASRDSERPALRSAPLPATLRGAPVELSQAKPRPRTAAVLASCTTADFAGRTGDTLVSYIKSIDWFTCINPLFDLTGSDARAVFKQSQMLSVANGVTNTASSYPGDDSTGIYELLYFLRAGYYVQSNHPSDVGPYDALTDAVKSGLTRLFNHPRSNDVSAGNGDVLSQAVIVTDSANVQGAYLNVYKRILNAYASAWDAYPSMDRALNAVYTPLWRGNQNPAFVTAVTADPSIVDALYSFAINHRDLLGGANDVLASNAGNDLARMVEHTALRAKIRPLVKGLLTASSITGPTANLWVHVAFQTGQYDAAQCSYYGNCDLPAQLTAASLPVNYACDNRTIRAQALTASEVAAVCASLRGQDPYFHSQVKDNGPIPGQYEAKVTFGIWAGKWDYSVYSWVIYGNDTDNGGETLVGDPSDPNNMVVTVMYQKPFDDGFVARVWNLNHEYTHVLDGRFDTQGGFDGSLPDIWWIEGVAEYISYTYRGISYPEAIAEAGRHTYRLSTLWQTTYANADSTRIYNWGYLAVRYMMEKHPTDVYAMLARFRVGDYAGGIAVYQNGVGTRYDADFDAWLTAIAGGSASTCTNPDPRVMDRNCARANRSATAGNLDYLYIWLPAGTVALKITTSGGTGNADLYYNPDTWATSTAYTARSTNAGNNETITVTNTTSGYRYVSLYAVTAFSGVTVTTQY
;
A
#
# COMPACT_ATOMS: atom_id res chain seq x y z
N MET A 1 -10.57 1.86 17.60
CA MET A 1 -11.01 1.77 19.01
C MET A 1 -9.78 1.63 19.90
N ARG A 2 -9.26 2.75 20.40
CA ARG A 2 -8.18 2.77 21.40
C ARG A 2 -8.73 3.48 22.63
N HIS A 3 -8.99 2.78 23.73
CA HIS A 3 -9.15 3.46 25.02
C HIS A 3 -7.76 3.68 25.62
N ARG A 4 -7.29 4.92 25.65
CA ARG A 4 -6.20 5.37 26.53
C ARG A 4 -6.76 6.42 27.50
N PHE A 5 -6.51 6.20 28.79
CA PHE A 5 -6.89 7.07 29.90
C PHE A 5 -6.14 8.42 29.84
N THR A 6 -6.84 9.53 30.16
CA THR A 6 -6.31 10.91 30.20
C THR A 6 -6.29 11.48 31.62
N LEU A 7 -5.27 12.30 31.92
CA LEU A 7 -5.25 13.32 32.98
C LEU A 7 -4.84 14.68 32.36
N PRO A 8 -5.33 15.83 32.87
CA PRO A 8 -5.58 17.01 32.04
C PRO A 8 -4.52 18.14 32.17
N ARG A 9 -4.42 18.97 31.14
CA ARG A 9 -3.90 20.36 31.22
C ARG A 9 -4.75 21.32 30.38
N ILE A 10 -4.72 22.57 30.81
CA ILE A 10 -5.73 23.64 30.68
C ILE A 10 -5.57 24.49 29.40
N LEU A 11 -6.71 25.05 28.97
CA LEU A 11 -7.05 26.02 27.91
C LEU A 11 -6.07 27.18 27.59
N ALA A 12 -6.10 27.64 26.33
CA ALA A 12 -6.68 28.93 25.87
C ALA A 12 -6.39 29.15 24.35
N VAL A 13 -7.39 29.17 23.44
CA VAL A 13 -8.19 30.29 22.89
C VAL A 13 -7.39 31.35 22.09
N GLY A 14 -7.78 31.54 20.82
CA GLY A 14 -7.39 32.69 19.99
C GLY A 14 -8.05 32.68 18.61
N ILE A 15 -9.08 33.50 18.44
CA ILE A 15 -9.98 33.70 17.28
C ILE A 15 -9.33 34.59 16.21
N ALA A 16 -9.59 34.37 14.91
CA ALA A 16 -9.98 35.44 13.97
C ALA A 16 -10.39 34.93 12.57
N THR A 17 -11.56 35.39 12.17
CA THR A 17 -12.32 35.30 10.92
C THR A 17 -11.74 36.12 9.76
N SER A 18 -12.04 35.75 8.49
CA SER A 18 -12.95 36.50 7.58
C SER A 18 -12.77 36.23 6.07
N ILE A 19 -13.90 35.90 5.37
CA ILE A 19 -14.46 36.57 4.14
C ILE A 19 -13.62 36.43 2.83
N THR A 20 -14.08 36.01 1.62
CA THR A 20 -15.35 36.15 0.85
C THR A 20 -15.39 35.28 -0.43
N ALA A 21 -16.61 34.95 -0.88
CA ALA A 21 -17.21 34.85 -2.25
C ALA A 21 -16.30 34.66 -3.50
N ALA A 22 -16.46 33.63 -4.35
CA ALA A 22 -17.59 33.17 -5.21
C ALA A 22 -17.71 33.85 -6.59
N GLY A 23 -17.77 33.03 -7.65
CA GLY A 23 -18.17 33.38 -9.03
C GLY A 23 -17.61 32.38 -10.06
N LEU A 24 -18.33 31.31 -10.40
CA LEU A 24 -19.26 31.16 -11.54
C LEU A 24 -18.59 31.05 -12.93
N LEU A 25 -18.81 29.92 -13.63
CA LEU A 25 -19.36 29.84 -15.01
C LEU A 25 -19.40 28.39 -15.56
N THR A 26 -20.63 27.87 -15.65
CA THR A 26 -21.28 27.12 -16.76
C THR A 26 -20.48 26.23 -17.75
N ALA A 27 -20.76 24.92 -17.67
CA ALA A 27 -21.10 23.86 -18.65
C ALA A 27 -21.13 24.14 -20.19
N PRO A 28 -21.37 23.15 -21.11
CA PRO A 28 -21.45 21.66 -20.99
C PRO A 28 -20.64 20.90 -22.07
N ALA A 29 -20.57 19.56 -22.00
CA ALA A 29 -20.30 18.73 -23.18
C ALA A 29 -21.10 17.41 -23.17
N THR A 30 -21.57 17.07 -24.36
CA THR A 30 -22.57 16.09 -24.77
C THR A 30 -22.15 14.62 -24.65
N ALA A 31 -23.15 13.76 -24.40
CA ALA A 31 -23.03 12.30 -24.34
C ALA A 31 -23.27 11.61 -25.68
N SER A 32 -22.64 10.44 -25.88
CA SER A 32 -23.17 9.16 -26.43
C SER A 32 -22.08 8.36 -27.20
N PRO A 33 -22.25 7.05 -27.49
CA PRO A 33 -22.71 5.93 -26.67
C PRO A 33 -21.74 4.71 -26.73
N ALA A 34 -22.13 3.65 -26.02
CA ALA A 34 -21.41 2.41 -25.74
C ALA A 34 -20.88 1.58 -26.94
N ARG A 35 -19.76 0.86 -26.70
CA ARG A 35 -19.48 -0.42 -27.35
C ARG A 35 -18.83 -1.40 -26.37
N GLN A 36 -19.53 -2.49 -26.11
CA GLN A 36 -19.06 -3.67 -25.38
C GLN A 36 -17.85 -4.29 -26.11
N THR A 37 -16.77 -4.52 -25.37
CA THR A 37 -15.83 -5.61 -25.64
C THR A 37 -15.42 -6.20 -24.31
N ALA A 38 -15.67 -7.50 -24.14
CA ALA A 38 -15.13 -8.29 -23.06
C ALA A 38 -13.60 -8.33 -23.21
N SER A 39 -12.91 -7.65 -22.29
CA SER A 39 -11.48 -7.76 -22.09
C SER A 39 -11.30 -8.21 -20.66
N ALA A 40 -10.71 -9.40 -20.48
CA ALA A 40 -10.12 -9.78 -19.22
C ALA A 40 -9.16 -8.66 -18.81
N ASP A 41 -9.54 -7.88 -17.80
CA ASP A 41 -8.75 -6.77 -17.30
C ASP A 41 -7.60 -7.35 -16.47
N GLN A 42 -6.62 -7.95 -17.17
CA GLN A 42 -5.25 -7.99 -16.71
C GLN A 42 -4.72 -6.55 -16.75
N SER A 43 -5.22 -5.70 -15.84
CA SER A 43 -4.42 -4.58 -15.37
C SER A 43 -3.34 -5.18 -14.48
N ALA A 44 -2.31 -5.73 -15.12
CA ALA A 44 -0.98 -5.76 -14.53
C ALA A 44 -0.59 -4.29 -14.33
N SER A 45 -1.05 -3.70 -13.23
CA SER A 45 -0.26 -2.73 -12.51
C SER A 45 1.15 -3.33 -12.48
N ARG A 46 2.09 -2.71 -13.19
CA ARG A 46 3.49 -2.88 -12.83
C ARG A 46 3.59 -2.28 -11.44
N ASP A 47 3.29 -3.10 -10.44
CA ASP A 47 3.55 -2.78 -9.05
C ASP A 47 5.06 -2.51 -9.00
N SER A 48 5.42 -1.22 -8.97
CA SER A 48 6.77 -0.80 -8.65
C SER A 48 7.19 -1.56 -7.39
N GLU A 49 8.46 -1.98 -7.31
CA GLU A 49 9.10 -2.58 -6.12
C GLU A 49 9.08 -1.61 -4.93
N ARG A 50 7.90 -1.20 -4.47
CA ARG A 50 7.72 -0.34 -3.31
C ARG A 50 7.66 -1.25 -2.09
N PRO A 51 8.61 -1.15 -1.16
CA PRO A 51 8.39 -1.60 0.21
C PRO A 51 7.15 -0.90 0.78
N ALA A 52 6.45 -1.55 1.71
CA ALA A 52 5.47 -0.80 2.50
C ALA A 52 6.20 -0.08 3.63
N LEU A 53 5.52 0.94 4.16
CA LEU A 53 5.97 1.68 5.33
C LEU A 53 6.39 0.69 6.40
N ARG A 54 7.61 0.79 6.96
CA ARG A 54 8.01 -0.01 8.12
C ARG A 54 6.91 0.14 9.17
N SER A 55 6.17 -0.94 9.39
CA SER A 55 5.07 -0.94 10.33
C SER A 55 5.64 -1.35 11.68
N ALA A 56 5.21 -0.70 12.76
CA ALA A 56 5.33 -1.36 14.04
C ALA A 56 4.59 -2.71 13.91
N PRO A 57 5.13 -3.83 14.46
CA PRO A 57 4.46 -5.13 14.39
C PRO A 57 2.98 -4.97 14.72
N LEU A 58 2.11 -5.63 13.94
CA LEU A 58 0.67 -5.60 14.19
C LEU A 58 0.43 -5.82 15.69
N PRO A 59 -0.25 -4.87 16.39
CA PRO A 59 -0.55 -5.01 17.80
C PRO A 59 -1.15 -6.39 18.05
N ALA A 60 -0.71 -7.08 19.11
CA ALA A 60 -1.14 -8.46 19.38
C ALA A 60 -2.69 -8.62 19.37
N THR A 61 -3.41 -7.56 19.76
CA THR A 61 -4.89 -7.50 19.76
C THR A 61 -5.54 -7.49 18.37
N LEU A 62 -4.79 -7.20 17.31
CA LEU A 62 -5.28 -7.15 15.92
C LEU A 62 -4.83 -8.36 15.10
N ARG A 63 -3.90 -9.19 15.61
CA ARG A 63 -3.45 -10.40 14.91
C ARG A 63 -4.57 -11.41 14.82
N GLY A 64 -4.78 -11.93 13.61
CA GLY A 64 -5.86 -12.88 13.31
C GLY A 64 -7.26 -12.26 13.31
N ALA A 65 -7.41 -10.94 13.22
CA ALA A 65 -8.71 -10.33 12.94
C ALA A 65 -9.18 -10.68 11.51
N PRO A 66 -10.50 -10.69 11.24
CA PRO A 66 -11.02 -10.98 9.92
C PRO A 66 -10.44 -10.04 8.87
N VAL A 67 -9.98 -10.62 7.77
CA VAL A 67 -9.43 -9.87 6.66
C VAL A 67 -10.58 -9.26 5.85
N GLU A 68 -10.49 -7.96 5.54
CA GLU A 68 -11.45 -7.34 4.63
C GLU A 68 -11.21 -7.83 3.19
N LEU A 69 -12.28 -8.13 2.46
CA LEU A 69 -12.19 -8.48 1.04
C LEU A 69 -11.63 -7.27 0.26
N SER A 70 -10.40 -7.38 -0.26
CA SER A 70 -9.77 -6.29 -1.00
C SER A 70 -10.34 -6.21 -2.42
N GLN A 71 -11.34 -5.34 -2.67
CA GLN A 71 -11.68 -4.79 -4.01
C GLN A 71 -12.87 -3.81 -4.01
N ALA A 72 -12.77 -2.82 -4.92
CA ALA A 72 -13.72 -1.76 -5.31
C ALA A 72 -14.53 -1.10 -4.17
N LYS A 73 -14.23 0.17 -3.88
CA LYS A 73 -15.10 1.00 -3.04
C LYS A 73 -16.52 1.04 -3.64
N PRO A 74 -17.58 1.05 -2.81
CA PRO A 74 -18.96 1.24 -3.28
C PRO A 74 -19.00 2.41 -4.27
N ARG A 75 -19.75 2.26 -5.37
CA ARG A 75 -19.73 3.31 -6.39
C ARG A 75 -20.54 4.51 -5.87
N PRO A 76 -19.94 5.71 -5.80
CA PRO A 76 -20.69 6.94 -5.59
C PRO A 76 -21.91 7.04 -6.49
N ARG A 77 -23.02 7.55 -5.97
CA ARG A 77 -24.08 8.06 -6.85
C ARG A 77 -23.51 9.23 -7.65
N THR A 78 -23.86 9.30 -8.93
CA THR A 78 -23.67 10.54 -9.71
C THR A 78 -24.58 11.61 -9.12
N ALA A 79 -24.02 12.49 -8.29
CA ALA A 79 -24.77 13.59 -7.69
C ALA A 79 -25.28 14.54 -8.78
N ALA A 80 -26.55 14.92 -8.71
CA ALA A 80 -27.11 15.96 -9.56
C ALA A 80 -26.73 17.33 -8.97
N VAL A 81 -25.69 17.95 -9.54
CA VAL A 81 -25.09 19.23 -9.10
C VAL A 81 -24.43 19.13 -7.71
N LEU A 82 -23.13 19.39 -7.63
CA LEU A 82 -22.39 19.43 -6.36
C LEU A 82 -22.96 20.54 -5.46
N ALA A 83 -23.82 20.18 -4.51
CA ALA A 83 -24.08 21.01 -3.35
C ALA A 83 -22.75 21.22 -2.59
N SER A 84 -22.57 22.37 -1.93
CA SER A 84 -21.42 22.55 -1.03
C SER A 84 -21.43 21.44 0.03
N CYS A 85 -20.25 20.93 0.37
CA CYS A 85 -20.05 19.85 1.32
C CYS A 85 -19.07 20.24 2.44
N THR A 86 -19.30 21.42 3.02
CA THR A 86 -18.48 21.91 4.13
C THR A 86 -19.00 21.37 5.46
N THR A 87 -18.16 21.35 6.50
CA THR A 87 -18.59 21.05 7.87
C THR A 87 -19.81 21.89 8.30
N ALA A 88 -19.87 23.16 7.86
CA ALA A 88 -20.97 24.06 8.14
C ALA A 88 -22.31 23.62 7.51
N ASP A 89 -22.27 22.95 6.34
CA ASP A 89 -23.48 22.44 5.69
C ASP A 89 -24.14 21.33 6.51
N PHE A 90 -23.34 20.47 7.15
CA PHE A 90 -23.85 19.44 8.06
C PHE A 90 -24.24 20.02 9.42
N ALA A 91 -23.40 20.87 10.00
CA ALA A 91 -23.63 21.47 11.31
C ALA A 91 -24.85 22.41 11.34
N GLY A 92 -25.09 23.15 10.25
CA GLY A 92 -26.14 24.16 10.15
C GLY A 92 -27.53 23.62 9.81
N ARG A 93 -27.65 22.36 9.38
CA ARG A 93 -28.93 21.71 9.02
C ARG A 93 -29.41 20.81 10.14
N THR A 94 -30.72 20.74 10.35
CA THR A 94 -31.34 19.89 11.39
C THR A 94 -32.57 19.17 10.85
N GLY A 95 -33.01 18.10 11.52
CA GLY A 95 -34.24 17.39 11.17
C GLY A 95 -34.28 16.90 9.71
N ASP A 96 -35.44 17.02 9.08
CA ASP A 96 -35.66 16.56 7.70
C ASP A 96 -34.82 17.31 6.66
N THR A 97 -34.41 18.55 6.95
CA THR A 97 -33.51 19.32 6.08
C THR A 97 -32.12 18.70 6.05
N LEU A 98 -31.60 18.22 7.18
CA LEU A 98 -30.34 17.49 7.23
C LEU A 98 -30.45 16.16 6.49
N VAL A 99 -31.53 15.40 6.74
CA VAL A 99 -31.77 14.11 6.09
C VAL A 99 -31.83 14.28 4.56
N SER A 100 -32.60 15.24 4.07
CA SER A 100 -32.74 15.49 2.63
C SER A 100 -31.42 15.91 1.98
N TYR A 101 -30.61 16.70 2.69
CA TYR A 101 -29.29 17.10 2.23
C TYR A 101 -28.34 15.89 2.14
N ILE A 102 -28.25 15.07 3.19
CA ILE A 102 -27.41 13.86 3.19
C ILE A 102 -27.77 12.91 2.04
N LYS A 103 -29.06 12.73 1.73
CA LYS A 103 -29.53 11.87 0.62
C LYS A 103 -29.18 12.41 -0.78
N SER A 104 -28.72 13.66 -0.88
CA SER A 104 -28.49 14.34 -2.17
C SER A 104 -27.01 14.49 -2.55
N ILE A 105 -26.10 14.24 -1.60
CA ILE A 105 -24.66 14.46 -1.75
C ILE A 105 -23.91 13.18 -2.13
N ASP A 106 -22.68 13.32 -2.62
CA ASP A 106 -21.77 12.19 -2.76
C ASP A 106 -21.12 11.86 -1.40
N TRP A 107 -21.38 10.66 -0.87
CA TRP A 107 -20.81 10.25 0.42
C TRP A 107 -19.28 10.26 0.43
N PHE A 108 -18.63 9.95 -0.69
CA PHE A 108 -17.17 9.78 -0.72
C PHE A 108 -16.46 11.12 -0.57
N THR A 109 -16.89 12.15 -1.29
CA THR A 109 -16.29 13.48 -1.19
C THR A 109 -16.84 14.30 -0.03
N CYS A 110 -18.09 14.07 0.40
CA CYS A 110 -18.77 14.94 1.36
C CYS A 110 -18.83 14.39 2.79
N ILE A 111 -19.03 13.08 2.98
CA ILE A 111 -19.17 12.48 4.32
C ILE A 111 -17.83 11.87 4.79
N ASN A 112 -17.02 11.32 3.88
CA ASN A 112 -15.74 10.70 4.24
C ASN A 112 -14.79 11.64 5.01
N PRO A 113 -14.63 12.93 4.65
CA PRO A 113 -13.81 13.86 5.44
C PRO A 113 -14.33 14.11 6.85
N LEU A 114 -15.61 13.81 7.14
CA LEU A 114 -16.19 14.04 8.46
C LEU A 114 -15.66 13.07 9.53
N PHE A 115 -15.03 11.97 9.13
CA PHE A 115 -14.41 11.00 10.05
C PHE A 115 -13.24 11.61 10.86
N ASP A 116 -12.64 12.68 10.36
CA ASP A 116 -11.50 13.36 10.98
C ASP A 116 -11.90 14.55 11.87
N LEU A 117 -13.21 14.82 12.01
CA LEU A 117 -13.68 15.94 12.83
C LEU A 117 -13.36 15.74 14.31
N THR A 118 -12.96 16.84 14.95
CA THR A 118 -12.72 16.92 16.39
C THR A 118 -13.34 18.21 16.96
N GLY A 119 -13.34 18.36 18.27
CA GLY A 119 -13.72 19.60 18.97
C GLY A 119 -15.16 20.06 18.70
N SER A 120 -15.34 21.37 18.51
CA SER A 120 -16.65 21.99 18.31
C SER A 120 -17.34 21.53 17.03
N ASP A 121 -16.56 21.22 16.00
CA ASP A 121 -17.08 20.79 14.70
C ASP A 121 -17.66 19.38 14.79
N ALA A 122 -16.94 18.46 15.44
CA ALA A 122 -17.46 17.12 15.77
C ALA A 122 -18.77 17.21 16.57
N ARG A 123 -18.82 18.09 17.58
CA ARG A 123 -20.04 18.33 18.37
C ARG A 123 -21.20 18.83 17.50
N ALA A 124 -20.95 19.82 16.65
CA ALA A 124 -21.99 20.46 15.88
C ALA A 124 -22.63 19.51 14.85
N VAL A 125 -21.81 18.67 14.21
CA VAL A 125 -22.22 17.71 13.19
C VAL A 125 -22.84 16.45 13.81
N PHE A 126 -22.24 15.89 14.87
CA PHE A 126 -22.58 14.55 15.36
C PHE A 126 -23.28 14.50 16.72
N LYS A 127 -23.70 15.63 17.30
CA LYS A 127 -24.54 15.63 18.51
C LYS A 127 -25.78 14.73 18.36
N GLN A 128 -26.22 14.14 19.47
CA GLN A 128 -27.32 13.16 19.50
C GLN A 128 -28.57 13.57 18.70
N SER A 129 -28.98 14.85 18.74
CA SER A 129 -30.17 15.31 18.01
C SER A 129 -30.04 15.17 16.48
N GLN A 130 -28.84 15.34 15.92
CA GLN A 130 -28.59 15.16 14.48
C GLN A 130 -28.63 13.68 14.14
N MET A 131 -27.91 12.88 14.93
CA MET A 131 -27.88 11.42 14.75
C MET A 131 -29.28 10.80 14.84
N LEU A 132 -30.12 11.26 15.77
CA LEU A 132 -31.52 10.85 15.87
C LEU A 132 -32.33 11.21 14.62
N SER A 133 -32.13 12.41 14.07
CA SER A 133 -32.78 12.84 12.83
C SER A 133 -32.42 11.92 11.67
N VAL A 134 -31.13 11.58 11.54
CA VAL A 134 -30.63 10.67 10.50
C VAL A 134 -31.10 9.24 10.72
N ALA A 135 -31.11 8.72 11.95
CA ALA A 135 -31.64 7.39 12.27
C ALA A 135 -33.14 7.25 11.93
N ASN A 136 -33.93 8.28 12.21
CA ASN A 136 -35.32 8.35 11.78
C ASN A 136 -35.45 8.43 10.25
N GLY A 137 -34.55 9.18 9.59
CA GLY A 137 -34.43 9.22 8.13
C GLY A 137 -34.16 7.84 7.51
N VAL A 138 -33.30 7.03 8.13
CA VAL A 138 -33.07 5.62 7.74
C VAL A 138 -34.36 4.82 7.87
N THR A 139 -35.05 4.92 9.00
CA THR A 139 -36.32 4.20 9.24
C THR A 139 -37.38 4.53 8.17
N ASN A 140 -37.54 5.81 7.86
CA ASN A 140 -38.47 6.27 6.84
C ASN A 140 -38.07 5.78 5.44
N THR A 141 -36.79 5.88 5.09
CA THR A 141 -36.29 5.47 3.77
C THR A 141 -36.34 3.94 3.59
N ALA A 142 -36.04 3.18 4.64
CA ALA A 142 -36.10 1.72 4.64
C ALA A 142 -37.54 1.17 4.48
N SER A 143 -38.56 1.97 4.76
CA SER A 143 -39.96 1.55 4.67
C SER A 143 -40.43 1.26 3.25
N SER A 144 -39.75 1.82 2.24
CA SER A 144 -39.98 1.60 0.82
C SER A 144 -38.67 1.28 0.09
N TYR A 145 -37.83 0.45 0.71
CA TYR A 145 -36.48 0.16 0.23
C TYR A 145 -36.51 -0.53 -1.16
N PRO A 146 -35.94 0.08 -2.22
CA PRO A 146 -36.08 -0.44 -3.59
C PRO A 146 -35.20 -1.67 -3.91
N GLY A 147 -34.24 -2.01 -3.03
CA GLY A 147 -33.20 -3.01 -3.31
C GLY A 147 -31.89 -2.41 -3.84
N ASP A 148 -31.74 -1.09 -3.73
CA ASP A 148 -30.55 -0.33 -4.11
C ASP A 148 -30.50 1.02 -3.37
N ASP A 149 -29.49 1.82 -3.68
CA ASP A 149 -29.29 3.15 -3.08
C ASP A 149 -29.96 4.32 -3.84
N SER A 150 -30.92 4.05 -4.74
CA SER A 150 -31.62 5.14 -5.47
C SER A 150 -32.36 6.13 -4.55
N THR A 151 -32.61 5.74 -3.30
CA THR A 151 -33.25 6.59 -2.29
C THR A 151 -32.28 7.34 -1.39
N GLY A 152 -30.97 7.11 -1.45
CA GLY A 152 -29.96 7.79 -0.63
C GLY A 152 -29.81 7.19 0.78
N ILE A 153 -30.11 5.90 0.92
CA ILE A 153 -30.10 5.22 2.22
C ILE A 153 -28.66 4.89 2.65
N TYR A 154 -27.77 4.65 1.69
CA TYR A 154 -26.37 4.40 1.93
C TYR A 154 -25.71 5.63 2.58
N GLU A 155 -25.95 6.83 2.06
CA GLU A 155 -25.43 8.10 2.60
C GLU A 155 -25.86 8.29 4.06
N LEU A 156 -27.13 8.00 4.37
CA LEU A 156 -27.63 8.08 5.74
C LEU A 156 -26.93 7.08 6.67
N LEU A 157 -26.76 5.83 6.24
CA LEU A 157 -26.02 4.81 6.99
C LEU A 157 -24.53 5.16 7.14
N TYR A 158 -23.93 5.78 6.12
CA TYR A 158 -22.53 6.21 6.12
C TYR A 158 -22.32 7.39 7.06
N PHE A 159 -23.27 8.33 7.12
CA PHE A 159 -23.27 9.41 8.10
C PHE A 159 -23.40 8.88 9.54
N LEU A 160 -24.28 7.90 9.78
CA LEU A 160 -24.38 7.27 11.10
C LEU A 160 -23.06 6.59 11.50
N ARG A 161 -22.41 5.88 10.57
CA ARG A 161 -21.09 5.28 10.81
C ARG A 161 -20.05 6.35 11.16
N ALA A 162 -20.01 7.47 10.44
CA ALA A 162 -19.10 8.57 10.73
C ALA A 162 -19.33 9.14 12.14
N GLY A 163 -20.58 9.36 12.54
CA GLY A 163 -20.91 9.87 13.87
C GLY A 163 -20.50 8.92 15.00
N TYR A 164 -20.77 7.62 14.86
CA TYR A 164 -20.29 6.63 15.84
C TYR A 164 -18.76 6.54 15.88
N TYR A 165 -18.09 6.61 14.72
CA TYR A 165 -16.63 6.61 14.65
C TYR A 165 -16.02 7.81 15.39
N VAL A 166 -16.49 9.02 15.09
CA VAL A 166 -16.00 10.25 15.74
C VAL A 166 -16.34 10.24 17.23
N GLN A 167 -17.55 9.82 17.61
CA GLN A 167 -17.93 9.72 19.02
C GLN A 167 -17.08 8.70 19.78
N SER A 168 -16.70 7.58 19.16
CA SER A 168 -15.84 6.57 19.79
C SER A 168 -14.41 7.07 20.01
N ASN A 169 -13.85 7.83 19.06
CA ASN A 169 -12.48 8.36 19.16
C ASN A 169 -12.40 9.66 19.96
N HIS A 170 -13.46 10.47 19.95
CA HIS A 170 -13.56 11.79 20.59
C HIS A 170 -14.85 11.94 21.42
N PRO A 171 -15.06 11.08 22.44
CA PRO A 171 -16.33 11.04 23.19
C PRO A 171 -16.63 12.35 23.94
N SER A 172 -15.60 13.07 24.40
CA SER A 172 -15.75 14.38 25.03
C SER A 172 -16.27 15.45 24.06
N ASP A 173 -15.92 15.35 22.79
CA ASP A 173 -16.23 16.35 21.80
C ASP A 173 -17.69 16.20 21.37
N VAL A 174 -18.12 14.98 21.05
CA VAL A 174 -19.48 14.69 20.58
C VAL A 174 -20.51 14.64 21.71
N GLY A 175 -20.17 14.02 22.84
CA GLY A 175 -21.10 13.70 23.93
C GLY A 175 -21.75 12.31 23.82
N PRO A 176 -22.58 11.93 24.82
CA PRO A 176 -23.19 10.60 24.89
C PRO A 176 -24.38 10.42 23.93
N TYR A 177 -24.70 9.15 23.65
CA TYR A 177 -25.81 8.70 22.81
C TYR A 177 -26.81 7.84 23.60
N ASP A 178 -27.45 8.41 24.60
CA ASP A 178 -28.35 7.68 25.51
C ASP A 178 -29.66 7.21 24.86
N ALA A 179 -30.13 7.89 23.82
CA ALA A 179 -31.43 7.62 23.16
C ALA A 179 -31.28 7.12 21.71
N LEU A 180 -30.07 7.09 21.15
CA LEU A 180 -29.84 6.80 19.73
C LEU A 180 -30.01 5.33 19.37
N THR A 181 -29.69 4.43 20.31
CA THR A 181 -29.66 2.97 20.11
C THR A 181 -30.98 2.44 19.54
N ASP A 182 -32.11 2.82 20.11
CA ASP A 182 -33.42 2.33 19.69
C ASP A 182 -33.84 2.86 18.32
N ALA A 183 -33.54 4.13 18.03
CA ALA A 183 -33.81 4.73 16.72
C ALA A 183 -33.01 4.05 15.60
N VAL A 184 -31.72 3.78 15.84
CA VAL A 184 -30.86 3.06 14.88
C VAL A 184 -31.33 1.61 14.71
N LYS A 185 -31.68 0.92 15.81
CA LYS A 185 -32.25 -0.43 15.73
C LYS A 185 -33.55 -0.48 14.93
N SER A 186 -34.42 0.51 15.08
CA SER A 186 -35.67 0.61 14.31
C SER A 186 -35.39 0.67 12.81
N GLY A 187 -34.48 1.55 12.39
CA GLY A 187 -34.10 1.71 10.99
C GLY A 187 -33.43 0.47 10.39
N LEU A 188 -32.45 -0.10 11.08
CA LEU A 188 -31.75 -1.32 10.65
C LEU A 188 -32.70 -2.51 10.57
N THR A 189 -33.56 -2.70 11.57
CA THR A 189 -34.55 -3.80 11.58
C THR A 189 -35.53 -3.65 10.43
N ARG A 190 -36.01 -2.44 10.15
CA ARG A 190 -36.90 -2.17 9.01
C ARG A 190 -36.22 -2.50 7.68
N LEU A 191 -34.96 -2.08 7.51
CA LEU A 191 -34.17 -2.35 6.30
C LEU A 191 -33.94 -3.84 6.10
N PHE A 192 -33.41 -4.54 7.11
CA PHE A 192 -33.12 -5.97 7.01
C PHE A 192 -34.39 -6.82 6.84
N ASN A 193 -35.54 -6.41 7.39
CA ASN A 193 -36.79 -7.14 7.20
C ASN A 193 -37.49 -6.83 5.86
N HIS A 194 -37.02 -5.82 5.10
CA HIS A 194 -37.61 -5.52 3.80
C HIS A 194 -37.29 -6.65 2.80
N PRO A 195 -38.26 -7.15 2.00
CA PRO A 195 -38.04 -8.27 1.08
C PRO A 195 -36.88 -8.04 0.10
N ARG A 196 -36.76 -6.80 -0.40
CA ARG A 196 -35.71 -6.36 -1.34
C ARG A 196 -34.30 -6.35 -0.73
N SER A 197 -34.17 -6.46 0.60
CA SER A 197 -32.86 -6.67 1.24
C SER A 197 -32.23 -8.02 0.90
N ASN A 198 -32.99 -8.94 0.28
CA ASN A 198 -32.48 -10.24 -0.18
C ASN A 198 -32.15 -10.24 -1.69
N ASP A 199 -32.27 -9.10 -2.38
CA ASP A 199 -31.92 -9.04 -3.80
C ASP A 199 -30.43 -9.30 -3.99
N VAL A 200 -30.06 -10.17 -4.94
CA VAL A 200 -28.66 -10.38 -5.31
C VAL A 200 -28.31 -9.38 -6.41
N SER A 201 -27.80 -8.20 -6.00
CA SER A 201 -27.49 -7.11 -6.92
C SER A 201 -26.37 -6.23 -6.38
N ALA A 202 -25.70 -5.50 -7.29
CA ALA A 202 -24.65 -4.56 -6.90
C ALA A 202 -25.16 -3.51 -5.90
N GLY A 203 -26.32 -2.90 -6.20
CA GLY A 203 -26.92 -1.84 -5.39
C GLY A 203 -27.38 -2.30 -4.01
N ASN A 204 -27.93 -3.52 -3.90
CA ASN A 204 -28.31 -4.07 -2.60
C ASN A 204 -27.06 -4.42 -1.76
N GLY A 205 -26.06 -5.04 -2.38
CA GLY A 205 -24.82 -5.45 -1.69
C GLY A 205 -24.11 -4.28 -1.01
N ASP A 206 -24.02 -3.12 -1.65
CA ASP A 206 -23.40 -1.93 -1.05
C ASP A 206 -24.18 -1.44 0.18
N VAL A 207 -25.52 -1.38 0.10
CA VAL A 207 -26.38 -0.99 1.23
C VAL A 207 -26.31 -2.00 2.37
N LEU A 208 -26.37 -3.31 2.05
CA LEU A 208 -26.27 -4.37 3.05
C LEU A 208 -24.95 -4.34 3.81
N SER A 209 -23.83 -4.23 3.07
CA SER A 209 -22.50 -4.14 3.67
C SER A 209 -22.42 -3.00 4.68
N GLN A 210 -22.86 -1.80 4.26
CA GLN A 210 -22.84 -0.63 5.13
C GLN A 210 -23.81 -0.76 6.31
N ALA A 211 -25.00 -1.33 6.12
CA ALA A 211 -25.95 -1.58 7.21
C ALA A 211 -25.38 -2.57 8.26
N VAL A 212 -24.70 -3.63 7.82
CA VAL A 212 -24.01 -4.57 8.72
C VAL A 212 -22.90 -3.86 9.50
N ILE A 213 -22.09 -3.01 8.87
CA ILE A 213 -21.06 -2.23 9.58
C ILE A 213 -21.66 -1.28 10.63
N VAL A 214 -22.84 -0.70 10.36
CA VAL A 214 -23.53 0.16 11.35
C VAL A 214 -24.01 -0.65 12.56
N THR A 215 -24.32 -1.94 12.42
CA THR A 215 -24.64 -2.79 13.59
C THR A 215 -23.47 -2.89 14.58
N ASP A 216 -22.23 -3.00 14.07
CA ASP A 216 -21.00 -2.96 14.88
C ASP A 216 -20.77 -1.55 15.46
N SER A 217 -20.84 -0.53 14.61
CA SER A 217 -20.57 0.86 14.98
C SER A 217 -21.48 1.34 16.13
N ALA A 218 -22.74 0.89 16.13
CA ALA A 218 -23.72 1.20 17.15
C ALA A 218 -23.69 0.26 18.37
N ASN A 219 -22.78 -0.73 18.41
CA ASN A 219 -22.70 -1.77 19.44
C ASN A 219 -23.99 -2.60 19.62
N VAL A 220 -24.75 -2.82 18.53
CA VAL A 220 -26.04 -3.54 18.54
C VAL A 220 -26.00 -4.93 17.90
N GLN A 221 -24.81 -5.41 17.52
CA GLN A 221 -24.59 -6.66 16.79
C GLN A 221 -25.30 -7.90 17.39
N GLY A 222 -25.41 -7.99 18.73
CA GLY A 222 -26.09 -9.11 19.39
C GLY A 222 -27.57 -9.24 19.02
N ALA A 223 -28.23 -8.14 18.63
CA ALA A 223 -29.64 -8.15 18.20
C ALA A 223 -29.83 -8.67 16.76
N TYR A 224 -28.75 -8.78 15.98
CA TYR A 224 -28.79 -9.06 14.54
C TYR A 224 -28.18 -10.41 14.16
N LEU A 225 -27.96 -11.33 15.12
CA LEU A 225 -27.45 -12.68 14.85
C LEU A 225 -28.27 -13.43 13.78
N ASN A 226 -29.59 -13.25 13.76
CA ASN A 226 -30.46 -13.85 12.72
C ASN A 226 -30.21 -13.28 11.32
N VAL A 227 -29.87 -12.00 11.22
CA VAL A 227 -29.51 -11.36 9.94
C VAL A 227 -28.18 -11.90 9.43
N TYR A 228 -27.18 -12.03 10.32
CA TYR A 228 -25.90 -12.62 9.98
C TYR A 228 -26.03 -14.07 9.50
N LYS A 229 -26.79 -14.90 10.24
CA LYS A 229 -27.12 -16.27 9.82
C LYS A 229 -27.81 -16.30 8.45
N ARG A 230 -28.77 -15.40 8.20
CA ARG A 230 -29.45 -15.31 6.90
C ARG A 230 -28.48 -15.01 5.77
N ILE A 231 -27.58 -14.03 5.94
CA ILE A 231 -26.61 -13.65 4.91
C ILE A 231 -25.67 -14.82 4.61
N LEU A 232 -25.11 -15.46 5.64
CA LEU A 232 -24.24 -16.63 5.49
C LEU A 232 -24.96 -17.78 4.75
N ASN A 233 -26.20 -18.09 5.15
CA ASN A 233 -26.97 -19.20 4.57
C ASN A 233 -27.51 -18.90 3.16
N ALA A 234 -27.57 -17.63 2.75
CA ALA A 234 -28.10 -17.23 1.44
C ALA A 234 -27.03 -17.19 0.34
N TYR A 235 -25.75 -17.30 0.70
CA TYR A 235 -24.66 -17.29 -0.26
C TYR A 235 -24.79 -18.45 -1.25
N ALA A 236 -24.56 -18.12 -2.51
CA ALA A 236 -24.39 -19.05 -3.61
C ALA A 236 -23.40 -18.42 -4.59
N SER A 237 -22.72 -19.23 -5.41
CA SER A 237 -21.68 -18.75 -6.34
C SER A 237 -22.17 -17.68 -7.35
N ALA A 238 -23.48 -17.53 -7.55
CA ALA A 238 -24.05 -16.42 -8.31
C ALA A 238 -23.78 -15.03 -7.68
N TRP A 239 -23.48 -14.98 -6.38
CA TRP A 239 -23.09 -13.75 -5.67
C TRP A 239 -21.76 -13.20 -6.17
N ASP A 240 -20.83 -14.08 -6.59
CA ASP A 240 -19.48 -13.70 -7.04
C ASP A 240 -19.51 -12.82 -8.32
N ALA A 241 -20.66 -12.78 -9.03
CA ALA A 241 -20.88 -11.84 -10.12
C ALA A 241 -21.04 -10.38 -9.65
N TYR A 242 -21.24 -10.16 -8.35
CA TYR A 242 -21.47 -8.88 -7.70
C TYR A 242 -20.51 -8.71 -6.51
N PRO A 243 -19.33 -8.09 -6.69
CA PRO A 243 -18.37 -7.90 -5.61
C PRO A 243 -18.93 -7.22 -4.35
N SER A 244 -19.98 -6.41 -4.48
CA SER A 244 -20.65 -5.79 -3.32
C SER A 244 -21.44 -6.79 -2.47
N MET A 245 -21.95 -7.88 -3.05
CA MET A 245 -22.60 -8.95 -2.31
C MET A 245 -21.56 -9.76 -1.52
N ASP A 246 -20.41 -10.05 -2.11
CA ASP A 246 -19.28 -10.67 -1.40
C ASP A 246 -18.79 -9.78 -0.25
N ARG A 247 -18.71 -8.46 -0.46
CA ARG A 247 -18.44 -7.50 0.62
C ARG A 247 -19.52 -7.51 1.69
N ALA A 248 -20.79 -7.62 1.33
CA ALA A 248 -21.88 -7.67 2.31
C ALA A 248 -21.80 -8.92 3.18
N LEU A 249 -21.40 -10.06 2.60
CA LEU A 249 -21.12 -11.27 3.36
C LEU A 249 -19.90 -11.07 4.26
N ASN A 250 -18.78 -10.59 3.72
CA ASN A 250 -17.56 -10.40 4.49
C ASN A 250 -17.74 -9.40 5.65
N ALA A 251 -18.60 -8.38 5.46
CA ALA A 251 -18.93 -7.40 6.49
C ALA A 251 -19.55 -8.03 7.74
N VAL A 252 -20.14 -9.24 7.65
CA VAL A 252 -20.69 -9.97 8.81
C VAL A 252 -19.62 -10.33 9.82
N TYR A 253 -18.37 -10.55 9.40
CA TYR A 253 -17.32 -11.00 10.31
C TYR A 253 -16.85 -9.90 11.26
N THR A 254 -16.84 -8.64 10.84
CA THR A 254 -16.46 -7.51 11.71
C THR A 254 -17.30 -7.40 12.99
N PRO A 255 -18.65 -7.32 12.95
CA PRO A 255 -19.47 -7.28 14.15
C PRO A 255 -19.39 -8.55 14.99
N LEU A 256 -19.20 -9.73 14.39
CA LEU A 256 -19.02 -10.99 15.12
C LEU A 256 -17.69 -10.99 15.88
N TRP A 257 -16.60 -10.63 15.21
CA TRP A 257 -15.27 -10.52 15.79
C TRP A 257 -15.22 -9.53 16.95
N ARG A 258 -15.70 -8.29 16.73
CA ARG A 258 -15.72 -7.24 17.76
C ARG A 258 -16.77 -7.49 18.85
N GLY A 259 -17.84 -8.22 18.52
CA GLY A 259 -18.86 -8.67 19.45
C GLY A 259 -18.29 -9.43 20.65
N ASN A 260 -17.20 -10.16 20.46
CA ASN A 260 -16.48 -10.84 21.53
C ASN A 260 -16.03 -9.91 22.69
N GLN A 261 -15.83 -8.61 22.43
CA GLN A 261 -15.52 -7.61 23.45
C GLN A 261 -16.77 -6.89 24.01
N ASN A 262 -17.96 -7.18 23.49
CA ASN A 262 -19.23 -6.54 23.88
C ASN A 262 -20.06 -7.50 24.77
N PRO A 263 -20.27 -7.19 26.07
CA PRO A 263 -21.02 -8.07 26.98
C PRO A 263 -22.46 -8.38 26.52
N ALA A 264 -23.12 -7.44 25.84
CA ALA A 264 -24.48 -7.66 25.32
C ALA A 264 -24.48 -8.67 24.16
N PHE A 265 -23.46 -8.64 23.30
CA PHE A 265 -23.26 -9.64 22.26
C PHE A 265 -22.95 -11.01 22.87
N VAL A 266 -22.01 -11.09 23.83
CA VAL A 266 -21.65 -12.35 24.50
C VAL A 266 -22.86 -13.00 25.15
N THR A 267 -23.72 -12.19 25.80
CA THR A 267 -25.01 -12.65 26.35
C THR A 267 -25.92 -13.21 25.25
N ALA A 268 -26.06 -12.50 24.13
CA ALA A 268 -26.92 -12.91 23.02
C ALA A 268 -26.45 -14.22 22.36
N VAL A 269 -25.15 -14.37 22.07
CA VAL A 269 -24.60 -15.61 21.47
C VAL A 269 -24.59 -16.78 22.45
N THR A 270 -24.49 -16.52 23.76
CA THR A 270 -24.65 -17.57 24.78
C THR A 270 -26.09 -18.08 24.84
N ALA A 271 -27.07 -17.18 24.69
CA ALA A 271 -28.48 -17.53 24.67
C ALA A 271 -28.89 -18.25 23.37
N ASP A 272 -28.38 -17.81 22.22
CA ASP A 272 -28.56 -18.47 20.92
C ASP A 272 -27.19 -18.72 20.25
N PRO A 273 -26.57 -19.88 20.52
CA PRO A 273 -25.29 -20.21 19.92
C PRO A 273 -25.41 -20.68 18.47
N SER A 274 -26.59 -20.64 17.83
CA SER A 274 -26.74 -21.21 16.47
C SER A 274 -25.97 -20.46 15.39
N ILE A 275 -25.44 -19.26 15.67
CA ILE A 275 -24.53 -18.55 14.76
C ILE A 275 -23.25 -19.35 14.51
N VAL A 276 -22.75 -20.09 15.51
CA VAL A 276 -21.54 -20.91 15.35
C VAL A 276 -21.79 -22.09 14.39
N ASP A 277 -23.03 -22.60 14.32
CA ASP A 277 -23.37 -23.66 13.36
C ASP A 277 -23.41 -23.11 11.93
N ALA A 278 -23.90 -21.87 11.74
CA ALA A 278 -23.91 -21.20 10.44
C ALA A 278 -22.49 -20.92 9.94
N LEU A 279 -21.61 -20.42 10.82
CA LEU A 279 -20.19 -20.19 10.51
C LEU A 279 -19.48 -21.51 10.15
N TYR A 280 -19.70 -22.57 10.93
CA TYR A 280 -19.13 -23.89 10.65
C TYR A 280 -19.60 -24.43 9.28
N SER A 281 -20.92 -24.37 9.04
CA SER A 281 -21.52 -24.87 7.80
C SER A 281 -20.99 -24.10 6.60
N PHE A 282 -20.86 -22.77 6.71
CA PHE A 282 -20.29 -21.93 5.66
C PHE A 282 -18.85 -22.34 5.34
N ALA A 283 -17.98 -22.41 6.35
CA ALA A 283 -16.58 -22.78 6.17
C ALA A 283 -16.39 -24.19 5.58
N ILE A 284 -17.26 -25.15 5.95
CA ILE A 284 -17.22 -26.52 5.43
C ILE A 284 -17.75 -26.62 4.00
N ASN A 285 -18.86 -25.95 3.70
CA ASN A 285 -19.54 -26.09 2.41
C ASN A 285 -18.86 -25.27 1.30
N HIS A 286 -18.13 -24.22 1.66
CA HIS A 286 -17.49 -23.30 0.72
C HIS A 286 -15.95 -23.41 0.73
N ARG A 287 -15.41 -24.60 0.98
CA ARG A 287 -13.96 -24.86 0.88
C ARG A 287 -13.41 -24.67 -0.52
N ASP A 288 -14.26 -24.70 -1.54
CA ASP A 288 -13.92 -24.42 -2.93
C ASP A 288 -13.48 -22.96 -3.16
N LEU A 289 -13.83 -22.03 -2.24
CA LEU A 289 -13.35 -20.65 -2.28
C LEU A 289 -11.91 -20.50 -1.80
N LEU A 290 -11.42 -21.45 -0.99
CA LEU A 290 -10.12 -21.37 -0.33
C LEU A 290 -8.97 -21.48 -1.34
N GLY A 291 -7.96 -20.62 -1.20
CA GLY A 291 -6.87 -20.44 -2.15
C GLY A 291 -7.22 -19.59 -3.38
N GLY A 292 -8.47 -19.13 -3.50
CA GLY A 292 -8.94 -18.23 -4.55
C GLY A 292 -9.10 -16.77 -4.10
N ALA A 293 -9.67 -15.93 -4.98
CA ALA A 293 -9.90 -14.51 -4.69
C ALA A 293 -10.89 -14.28 -3.53
N ASN A 294 -11.82 -15.21 -3.33
CA ASN A 294 -12.85 -15.15 -2.28
C ASN A 294 -12.50 -16.03 -1.06
N ASP A 295 -11.23 -16.44 -0.89
CA ASP A 295 -10.76 -17.27 0.22
C ASP A 295 -11.21 -16.74 1.59
N VAL A 296 -11.09 -15.42 1.77
CA VAL A 296 -11.41 -14.73 3.04
C VAL A 296 -12.85 -14.94 3.48
N LEU A 297 -13.78 -15.21 2.55
CA LEU A 297 -15.17 -15.49 2.92
C LEU A 297 -15.25 -16.76 3.78
N ALA A 298 -14.57 -17.84 3.37
CA ALA A 298 -14.61 -19.11 4.09
C ALA A 298 -13.62 -19.15 5.26
N SER A 299 -12.43 -18.57 5.11
CA SER A 299 -11.43 -18.55 6.20
C SER A 299 -11.86 -17.66 7.37
N ASN A 300 -12.49 -16.50 7.12
CA ASN A 300 -13.04 -15.65 8.19
C ASN A 300 -14.19 -16.33 8.95
N ALA A 301 -15.03 -17.14 8.29
CA ALA A 301 -16.09 -17.89 8.96
C ALA A 301 -15.52 -18.84 10.03
N GLY A 302 -14.48 -19.59 9.67
CA GLY A 302 -13.77 -20.45 10.62
C GLY A 302 -13.04 -19.65 11.71
N ASN A 303 -12.42 -18.53 11.33
CA ASN A 303 -11.73 -17.63 12.24
C ASN A 303 -12.65 -17.10 13.35
N ASP A 304 -13.81 -16.54 12.99
CA ASP A 304 -14.78 -15.99 13.94
C ASP A 304 -15.40 -17.07 14.82
N LEU A 305 -15.68 -18.25 14.26
CA LEU A 305 -16.13 -19.40 15.03
C LEU A 305 -15.11 -19.79 16.09
N ALA A 306 -13.83 -19.90 15.70
CA ALA A 306 -12.77 -20.32 16.60
C ALA A 306 -12.46 -19.26 17.65
N ARG A 307 -12.58 -17.97 17.31
CA ARG A 307 -12.38 -16.83 18.22
C ARG A 307 -13.30 -16.90 19.45
N MET A 308 -14.54 -17.34 19.26
CA MET A 308 -15.54 -17.43 20.33
C MET A 308 -15.23 -18.51 21.39
N VAL A 309 -14.18 -19.33 21.22
CA VAL A 309 -13.73 -20.32 22.22
C VAL A 309 -13.27 -19.68 23.54
N GLU A 310 -12.98 -18.38 23.54
CA GLU A 310 -12.65 -17.64 24.76
C GLU A 310 -13.81 -17.68 25.78
N HIS A 311 -15.05 -17.76 25.29
CA HIS A 311 -16.25 -17.71 26.12
C HIS A 311 -16.52 -19.10 26.71
N THR A 312 -16.26 -19.24 28.02
CA THR A 312 -16.33 -20.53 28.71
C THR A 312 -17.67 -21.25 28.51
N ALA A 313 -18.78 -20.52 28.47
CA ALA A 313 -20.13 -21.07 28.26
C ALA A 313 -20.32 -21.71 26.87
N LEU A 314 -19.57 -21.30 25.86
CA LEU A 314 -19.69 -21.78 24.48
C LEU A 314 -18.73 -22.94 24.15
N ARG A 315 -17.69 -23.17 24.97
CA ARG A 315 -16.61 -24.13 24.67
C ARG A 315 -17.13 -25.53 24.36
N ALA A 316 -18.09 -26.05 25.11
CA ALA A 316 -18.64 -27.40 24.88
C ALA A 316 -19.18 -27.59 23.45
N LYS A 317 -19.75 -26.54 22.85
CA LYS A 317 -20.25 -26.54 21.48
C LYS A 317 -19.18 -26.20 20.44
N ILE A 318 -18.30 -25.23 20.74
CA ILE A 318 -17.31 -24.73 19.77
C ILE A 318 -16.16 -25.72 19.55
N ARG A 319 -15.60 -26.32 20.62
CA ARG A 319 -14.43 -27.21 20.53
C ARG A 319 -14.56 -28.33 19.49
N PRO A 320 -15.66 -29.09 19.40
CA PRO A 320 -15.81 -30.12 18.36
C PRO A 320 -15.91 -29.54 16.95
N LEU A 321 -16.58 -28.39 16.76
CA LEU A 321 -16.70 -27.73 15.45
C LEU A 321 -15.34 -27.23 14.96
N VAL A 322 -14.58 -26.56 15.83
CA VAL A 322 -13.21 -26.12 15.57
C VAL A 322 -12.30 -27.30 15.19
N LYS A 323 -12.38 -28.41 15.94
CA LYS A 323 -11.62 -29.62 15.60
C LYS A 323 -12.04 -30.19 14.25
N GLY A 324 -13.33 -30.14 13.93
CA GLY A 324 -13.87 -30.49 12.61
C GLY A 324 -13.26 -29.65 11.49
N LEU A 325 -13.18 -28.32 11.65
CA LEU A 325 -12.55 -27.43 10.68
C LEU A 325 -11.07 -27.77 10.48
N LEU A 326 -10.30 -27.93 11.56
CA LEU A 326 -8.88 -28.30 11.48
C LEU A 326 -8.64 -29.67 10.83
N THR A 327 -9.61 -30.59 10.93
CA THR A 327 -9.56 -31.91 10.29
C THR A 327 -9.96 -31.85 8.81
N ALA A 328 -10.83 -30.90 8.45
CA ALA A 328 -11.34 -30.70 7.10
C ALA A 328 -10.48 -29.77 6.24
N SER A 329 -9.47 -29.12 6.83
CA SER A 329 -8.47 -28.29 6.17
C SER A 329 -7.06 -28.80 6.46
N SER A 330 -6.06 -28.19 5.83
CA SER A 330 -4.65 -28.60 5.90
C SER A 330 -3.78 -27.39 6.25
N ILE A 331 -2.69 -27.63 7.00
CA ILE A 331 -1.67 -26.63 7.33
C ILE A 331 -0.96 -26.04 6.10
N THR A 332 -0.99 -26.75 4.97
CA THR A 332 -0.47 -26.30 3.67
C THR A 332 -1.50 -26.41 2.55
N GLY A 333 -1.25 -25.72 1.43
CA GLY A 333 -2.08 -25.78 0.22
C GLY A 333 -3.29 -24.87 0.28
N PRO A 334 -4.29 -25.05 -0.61
CA PRO A 334 -5.39 -24.09 -0.79
C PRO A 334 -6.19 -23.79 0.47
N THR A 335 -6.31 -24.75 1.41
CA THR A 335 -7.08 -24.58 2.64
C THR A 335 -6.28 -24.03 3.83
N ALA A 336 -5.00 -23.69 3.62
CA ALA A 336 -4.10 -23.26 4.69
C ALA A 336 -4.60 -22.01 5.40
N ASN A 337 -5.17 -21.04 4.69
CA ASN A 337 -5.62 -19.81 5.33
C ASN A 337 -6.67 -20.07 6.42
N LEU A 338 -7.66 -20.95 6.14
CA LEU A 338 -8.63 -21.41 7.13
C LEU A 338 -7.95 -22.15 8.29
N TRP A 339 -7.06 -23.10 7.99
CA TRP A 339 -6.39 -23.90 9.03
C TRP A 339 -5.57 -23.02 9.97
N VAL A 340 -4.76 -22.10 9.43
CA VAL A 340 -3.86 -21.22 10.17
C VAL A 340 -4.64 -20.29 11.09
N HIS A 341 -5.71 -19.66 10.60
CA HIS A 341 -6.56 -18.79 11.42
C HIS A 341 -7.22 -19.56 12.57
N VAL A 342 -7.82 -20.72 12.29
CA VAL A 342 -8.48 -21.55 13.32
C VAL A 342 -7.47 -22.06 14.36
N ALA A 343 -6.30 -22.50 13.92
CA ALA A 343 -5.22 -22.94 14.79
C ALA A 343 -4.66 -21.79 15.64
N PHE A 344 -4.55 -20.59 15.07
CA PHE A 344 -4.12 -19.41 15.81
C PHE A 344 -5.11 -19.05 16.92
N GLN A 345 -6.42 -18.96 16.62
CA GLN A 345 -7.43 -18.60 17.63
C GLN A 345 -7.46 -19.57 18.80
N THR A 346 -7.40 -20.87 18.53
CA THR A 346 -7.34 -21.87 19.61
C THR A 346 -6.05 -21.81 20.40
N GLY A 347 -4.93 -21.52 19.76
CA GLY A 347 -3.65 -21.27 20.43
C GLY A 347 -3.69 -20.06 21.36
N GLN A 348 -4.45 -19.00 21.02
CA GLN A 348 -4.58 -17.80 21.85
C GLN A 348 -5.60 -17.95 22.98
N TYR A 349 -6.78 -18.50 22.68
CA TYR A 349 -7.94 -18.45 23.58
C TYR A 349 -8.29 -19.78 24.27
N ASP A 350 -7.62 -20.87 23.88
CA ASP A 350 -7.79 -22.21 24.46
C ASP A 350 -6.46 -23.00 24.50
N ALA A 351 -5.35 -22.31 24.76
CA ALA A 351 -3.98 -22.84 24.69
C ALA A 351 -3.74 -24.14 25.47
N ALA A 352 -4.42 -24.30 26.62
CA ALA A 352 -4.35 -25.50 27.45
C ALA A 352 -4.89 -26.77 26.75
N GLN A 353 -5.55 -26.63 25.60
CA GLN A 353 -6.07 -27.71 24.79
C GLN A 353 -5.30 -27.88 23.47
N CYS A 354 -4.08 -27.35 23.35
CA CYS A 354 -3.32 -27.43 22.10
C CYS A 354 -3.16 -28.87 21.59
N SER A 355 -3.01 -29.86 22.48
CA SER A 355 -2.89 -31.28 22.08
C SER A 355 -4.18 -31.82 21.48
N TYR A 356 -5.34 -31.36 21.96
CA TYR A 356 -6.64 -31.73 21.39
C TYR A 356 -6.78 -31.21 19.96
N TYR A 357 -6.35 -29.97 19.71
CA TYR A 357 -6.41 -29.36 18.37
C TYR A 357 -5.29 -29.88 17.44
N GLY A 358 -4.13 -30.20 17.99
CA GLY A 358 -2.92 -30.57 17.23
C GLY A 358 -2.01 -29.38 16.91
N ASN A 359 -2.14 -28.25 17.61
CA ASN A 359 -1.46 -26.99 17.30
C ASN A 359 -0.51 -26.51 18.41
N CYS A 360 0.01 -27.43 19.24
CA CYS A 360 1.05 -27.08 20.21
C CYS A 360 2.30 -26.58 19.48
N ASP A 361 2.88 -25.46 19.95
CA ASP A 361 3.99 -24.78 19.27
C ASP A 361 3.68 -24.46 17.79
N LEU A 362 2.55 -23.77 17.59
CA LEU A 362 2.07 -23.39 16.26
C LEU A 362 3.14 -22.70 15.38
N PRO A 363 3.94 -21.73 15.87
CA PRO A 363 4.98 -21.10 15.04
C PRO A 363 6.01 -22.10 14.50
N ALA A 364 6.44 -23.08 15.30
CA ALA A 364 7.36 -24.10 14.84
C ALA A 364 6.72 -25.03 13.79
N GLN A 365 5.46 -25.43 14.00
CA GLN A 365 4.73 -26.26 13.03
C GLN A 365 4.57 -25.55 11.68
N LEU A 366 4.16 -24.28 11.71
CA LEU A 366 4.00 -23.47 10.50
C LEU A 366 5.34 -23.25 9.81
N THR A 367 6.41 -22.95 10.56
CA THR A 367 7.76 -22.82 9.99
C THR A 367 8.17 -24.10 9.27
N ALA A 368 7.99 -25.26 9.89
CA ALA A 368 8.35 -26.55 9.28
C ALA A 368 7.51 -26.87 8.03
N ALA A 369 6.24 -26.48 8.03
CA ALA A 369 5.31 -26.74 6.93
C ALA A 369 5.48 -25.78 5.75
N SER A 370 5.66 -24.48 6.03
CA SER A 370 5.69 -23.43 5.00
C SER A 370 7.10 -23.00 4.59
N LEU A 371 8.13 -23.29 5.39
CA LEU A 371 9.53 -22.93 5.10
C LEU A 371 10.48 -24.13 5.28
N PRO A 372 10.27 -25.25 4.56
CA PRO A 372 11.06 -26.48 4.73
C PRO A 372 12.52 -26.35 4.26
N VAL A 373 12.84 -25.40 3.37
CA VAL A 373 14.22 -25.15 2.95
C VAL A 373 14.91 -24.36 4.04
N ASN A 374 15.90 -24.93 4.71
CA ASN A 374 16.68 -24.25 5.76
C ASN A 374 18.17 -24.35 5.45
N TYR A 375 18.79 -23.23 5.08
CA TYR A 375 20.17 -23.18 4.60
C TYR A 375 20.98 -22.12 5.34
N ALA A 376 22.15 -22.53 5.85
CA ALA A 376 23.10 -21.61 6.49
C ALA A 376 23.94 -20.87 5.45
N CYS A 377 23.93 -19.55 5.53
CA CYS A 377 24.57 -18.61 4.62
C CYS A 377 25.50 -17.67 5.42
N ASP A 378 26.58 -18.23 5.93
CA ASP A 378 27.50 -17.59 6.88
C ASP A 378 26.79 -17.23 8.21
N ASN A 379 26.72 -15.96 8.59
CA ASN A 379 25.95 -15.46 9.74
C ASN A 379 24.44 -15.32 9.46
N ARG A 380 23.98 -15.70 8.26
CA ARG A 380 22.59 -15.59 7.80
C ARG A 380 21.98 -16.97 7.68
N THR A 381 20.67 -17.07 7.88
CA THR A 381 19.91 -18.31 7.66
C THR A 381 18.82 -18.05 6.64
N ILE A 382 18.79 -18.80 5.55
CA ILE A 382 17.72 -18.75 4.56
C ILE A 382 16.70 -19.83 4.91
N ARG A 383 15.49 -19.41 5.29
CA ARG A 383 14.31 -20.26 5.47
C ARG A 383 13.35 -19.98 4.34
N ALA A 384 13.16 -20.92 3.42
CA ALA A 384 12.37 -20.72 2.22
C ALA A 384 11.33 -21.81 2.00
N GLN A 385 10.25 -21.44 1.32
CA GLN A 385 9.18 -22.38 0.97
C GLN A 385 9.61 -23.32 -0.16
N ALA A 386 10.18 -22.77 -1.23
CA ALA A 386 10.40 -23.51 -2.47
C ALA A 386 11.65 -23.08 -3.26
N LEU A 387 12.56 -22.28 -2.69
CA LEU A 387 13.78 -21.89 -3.40
C LEU A 387 14.62 -23.12 -3.77
N THR A 388 14.99 -23.22 -5.03
CA THR A 388 15.95 -24.20 -5.54
C THR A 388 17.36 -23.94 -5.02
N ALA A 389 18.25 -24.93 -5.10
CA ALA A 389 19.65 -24.77 -4.70
C ALA A 389 20.36 -23.62 -5.43
N SER A 390 20.06 -23.40 -6.72
CA SER A 390 20.61 -22.28 -7.50
C SER A 390 20.07 -20.92 -7.05
N GLU A 391 18.79 -20.85 -6.70
CA GLU A 391 18.20 -19.60 -6.18
C GLU A 391 18.74 -19.28 -4.78
N VAL A 392 18.86 -20.28 -3.89
CA VAL A 392 19.52 -20.10 -2.58
C VAL A 392 20.96 -19.62 -2.73
N ALA A 393 21.72 -20.19 -3.67
CA ALA A 393 23.08 -19.75 -3.95
C ALA A 393 23.12 -18.30 -4.46
N ALA A 394 22.18 -17.90 -5.32
CA ALA A 394 22.07 -16.53 -5.82
C ALA A 394 21.72 -15.52 -4.71
N VAL A 395 20.79 -15.86 -3.82
CA VAL A 395 20.47 -15.05 -2.62
C VAL A 395 21.73 -14.88 -1.78
N CYS A 396 22.42 -15.96 -1.45
CA CYS A 396 23.65 -15.91 -0.67
C CYS A 396 24.76 -15.07 -1.31
N ALA A 397 24.96 -15.20 -2.62
CA ALA A 397 25.95 -14.42 -3.35
C ALA A 397 25.63 -12.92 -3.32
N SER A 398 24.36 -12.56 -3.51
CA SER A 398 23.88 -11.17 -3.45
C SER A 398 24.10 -10.57 -2.06
N LEU A 399 23.71 -11.27 -0.99
CA LEU A 399 23.87 -10.79 0.38
C LEU A 399 25.35 -10.59 0.75
N ARG A 400 26.23 -11.54 0.39
CA ARG A 400 27.68 -11.43 0.60
C ARG A 400 28.32 -10.28 -0.16
N GLY A 401 27.86 -10.03 -1.39
CA GLY A 401 28.37 -8.94 -2.21
C GLY A 401 27.89 -7.56 -1.72
N GLN A 402 26.71 -7.51 -1.09
CA GLN A 402 26.16 -6.26 -0.57
C GLN A 402 26.88 -5.76 0.68
N ASP A 403 27.42 -6.64 1.54
CA ASP A 403 28.18 -6.21 2.73
C ASP A 403 29.32 -5.23 2.38
N PRO A 404 30.34 -5.62 1.57
CA PRO A 404 31.44 -4.71 1.26
C PRO A 404 30.97 -3.49 0.46
N TYR A 405 29.90 -3.62 -0.33
CA TYR A 405 29.32 -2.49 -1.04
C TYR A 405 28.77 -1.46 -0.05
N PHE A 406 27.93 -1.87 0.90
CA PHE A 406 27.36 -1.01 1.93
C PHE A 406 28.46 -0.29 2.74
N HIS A 407 29.43 -1.05 3.25
CA HIS A 407 30.58 -0.49 3.98
C HIS A 407 31.35 0.56 3.15
N SER A 408 31.48 0.33 1.83
CA SER A 408 32.12 1.28 0.94
C SER A 408 31.35 2.58 0.77
N GLN A 409 30.02 2.55 0.91
CA GLN A 409 29.16 3.72 0.82
C GLN A 409 29.17 4.51 2.12
N VAL A 410 28.86 3.89 3.25
CA VAL A 410 28.62 4.61 4.52
C VAL A 410 29.88 4.88 5.36
N LYS A 411 31.00 4.22 5.01
CA LYS A 411 32.31 4.36 5.71
C LYS A 411 32.18 4.15 7.22
N ASP A 412 31.53 3.07 7.63
CA ASP A 412 31.42 2.68 9.03
C ASP A 412 32.76 2.19 9.59
N ASN A 413 32.82 2.11 10.93
CA ASN A 413 33.99 1.64 11.67
C ASN A 413 33.80 0.20 12.19
N GLY A 414 32.93 -0.58 11.54
CA GLY A 414 32.46 -1.87 12.04
C GLY A 414 31.21 -1.77 12.93
N PRO A 415 30.76 -2.90 13.51
CA PRO A 415 29.48 -2.97 14.22
C PRO A 415 29.42 -2.02 15.41
N ILE A 416 28.26 -1.41 15.63
CA ILE A 416 28.02 -0.56 16.79
C ILE A 416 28.14 -1.41 18.07
N PRO A 417 28.97 -1.01 19.05
CA PRO A 417 29.14 -1.77 20.29
C PRO A 417 27.84 -1.93 21.07
N GLY A 418 27.58 -3.14 21.56
CA GLY A 418 26.40 -3.43 22.38
C GLY A 418 25.12 -3.72 21.58
N GLN A 419 25.19 -3.79 20.24
CA GLN A 419 24.09 -4.25 19.39
C GLN A 419 24.27 -5.70 18.92
N TYR A 420 23.22 -6.52 19.06
CA TYR A 420 23.20 -7.95 18.76
C TYR A 420 22.40 -8.25 17.50
N GLU A 421 22.85 -7.72 16.37
CA GLU A 421 22.19 -7.87 15.06
C GLU A 421 23.01 -8.71 14.06
N ALA A 422 23.99 -9.45 14.58
CA ALA A 422 24.91 -10.20 13.73
C ALA A 422 24.27 -11.43 13.06
N LYS A 423 23.19 -11.98 13.62
CA LYS A 423 22.50 -13.16 13.09
C LYS A 423 21.18 -12.74 12.47
N VAL A 424 20.98 -13.15 11.22
CA VAL A 424 19.83 -12.72 10.43
C VAL A 424 19.13 -13.95 9.84
N THR A 425 17.82 -14.05 10.00
CA THR A 425 17.00 -15.08 9.35
C THR A 425 16.17 -14.45 8.24
N PHE A 426 16.20 -15.05 7.05
CA PHE A 426 15.41 -14.64 5.90
C PHE A 426 14.27 -15.65 5.72
N GLY A 427 13.02 -15.23 5.96
CA GLY A 427 11.81 -16.00 5.66
C GLY A 427 11.33 -15.69 4.25
N ILE A 428 11.39 -16.64 3.32
CA ILE A 428 11.10 -16.42 1.89
C ILE A 428 10.00 -17.38 1.42
N TRP A 429 8.78 -16.87 1.25
CA TRP A 429 7.66 -17.67 0.72
C TRP A 429 7.64 -17.72 -0.81
N ALA A 430 6.98 -18.74 -1.35
CA ALA A 430 6.88 -18.96 -2.79
C ALA A 430 6.03 -17.90 -3.52
N GLY A 431 5.22 -17.14 -2.78
CA GLY A 431 4.46 -16.02 -3.31
C GLY A 431 3.76 -15.20 -2.22
N LYS A 432 3.13 -14.10 -2.64
CA LYS A 432 2.43 -13.15 -1.74
C LYS A 432 1.35 -13.82 -0.89
N TRP A 433 0.61 -14.77 -1.47
CA TRP A 433 -0.47 -15.45 -0.75
C TRP A 433 0.05 -16.25 0.45
N ASP A 434 1.06 -17.10 0.26
CA ASP A 434 1.66 -17.86 1.36
C ASP A 434 2.26 -16.92 2.42
N TYR A 435 2.95 -15.86 1.99
CA TYR A 435 3.44 -14.83 2.90
C TYR A 435 2.33 -14.24 3.78
N SER A 436 1.18 -13.86 3.18
CA SER A 436 0.03 -13.34 3.91
C SER A 436 -0.65 -14.36 4.84
N VAL A 437 -0.53 -15.66 4.54
CA VAL A 437 -1.11 -16.72 5.37
C VAL A 437 -0.25 -16.99 6.61
N TYR A 438 1.07 -17.12 6.44
CA TYR A 438 1.93 -17.68 7.50
C TYR A 438 2.74 -16.65 8.28
N SER A 439 3.21 -15.59 7.64
CA SER A 439 4.30 -14.77 8.21
C SER A 439 3.91 -14.11 9.53
N TRP A 440 2.71 -13.53 9.61
CA TRP A 440 2.22 -12.86 10.81
C TRP A 440 2.05 -13.81 12.01
N VAL A 441 1.84 -15.11 11.80
CA VAL A 441 1.79 -16.11 12.88
C VAL A 441 3.18 -16.52 13.31
N ILE A 442 4.09 -16.73 12.36
CA ILE A 442 5.46 -17.19 12.65
C ILE A 442 6.30 -16.07 13.28
N TYR A 443 6.24 -14.87 12.71
CA TYR A 443 7.13 -13.76 13.05
C TYR A 443 6.42 -12.52 13.62
N GLY A 444 5.09 -12.43 13.52
CA GLY A 444 4.32 -11.33 14.12
C GLY A 444 4.31 -10.02 13.32
N ASN A 445 4.74 -10.05 12.07
CA ASN A 445 4.74 -8.90 11.15
C ASN A 445 3.36 -8.59 10.55
N ASP A 446 3.23 -7.38 10.00
CA ASP A 446 2.18 -7.07 9.01
C ASP A 446 2.52 -7.72 7.66
N THR A 447 1.52 -8.03 6.83
CA THR A 447 1.72 -8.69 5.53
C THR A 447 1.22 -7.87 4.34
N ASP A 448 0.74 -6.65 4.54
CA ASP A 448 0.38 -5.71 3.47
C ASP A 448 1.62 -4.96 2.97
N ASN A 449 2.63 -5.74 2.58
CA ASN A 449 3.94 -5.23 2.17
C ASN A 449 4.67 -6.22 1.26
N GLY A 450 5.73 -5.74 0.59
CA GLY A 450 6.62 -6.55 -0.25
C GLY A 450 7.68 -7.33 0.53
N GLY A 451 7.74 -7.13 1.84
CA GLY A 451 8.71 -7.64 2.77
C GLY A 451 8.91 -6.66 3.94
N GLU A 452 9.47 -7.14 5.04
CA GLU A 452 9.72 -6.33 6.23
C GLU A 452 10.92 -6.88 7.01
N THR A 453 11.70 -5.98 7.60
CA THR A 453 12.81 -6.33 8.50
C THR A 453 12.43 -6.05 9.95
N LEU A 454 12.32 -7.12 10.72
CA LEU A 454 12.06 -7.15 12.15
C LEU A 454 13.39 -7.19 12.90
N VAL A 455 13.82 -6.04 13.39
CA VAL A 455 15.11 -5.88 14.09
C VAL A 455 15.09 -6.49 15.50
N GLY A 456 13.92 -6.50 16.16
CA GLY A 456 13.79 -6.94 17.56
C GLY A 456 14.32 -5.92 18.56
N ASP A 457 14.94 -6.37 19.65
CA ASP A 457 15.63 -5.54 20.63
C ASP A 457 17.14 -5.65 20.40
N PRO A 458 17.80 -4.67 19.77
CA PRO A 458 19.23 -4.73 19.49
C PRO A 458 20.10 -4.90 20.74
N SER A 459 19.61 -4.56 21.93
CA SER A 459 20.37 -4.67 23.18
C SER A 459 20.33 -6.07 23.80
N ASP A 460 19.41 -6.95 23.38
CA ASP A 460 19.29 -8.31 23.88
C ASP A 460 20.35 -9.24 23.24
N PRO A 461 21.22 -9.90 24.01
CA PRO A 461 22.16 -10.89 23.48
C PRO A 461 21.52 -12.05 22.69
N ASN A 462 20.22 -12.29 22.91
CA ASN A 462 19.43 -13.31 22.22
C ASN A 462 18.62 -12.74 21.05
N ASN A 463 18.84 -11.48 20.67
CA ASN A 463 18.12 -10.85 19.60
C ASN A 463 18.24 -11.64 18.30
N MET A 464 17.14 -11.72 17.56
CA MET A 464 17.04 -12.40 16.29
C MET A 464 16.46 -11.45 15.26
N VAL A 465 17.34 -10.92 14.41
CA VAL A 465 16.89 -10.13 13.26
C VAL A 465 16.24 -11.08 12.25
N VAL A 466 15.01 -10.77 11.86
CA VAL A 466 14.29 -11.52 10.84
C VAL A 466 13.93 -10.57 9.72
N THR A 467 14.17 -10.98 8.48
CA THR A 467 13.60 -10.33 7.31
C THR A 467 12.67 -11.29 6.60
N VAL A 468 11.46 -10.83 6.31
CA VAL A 468 10.39 -11.64 5.73
C VAL A 468 10.04 -11.09 4.36
N MET A 469 9.83 -11.97 3.38
CA MET A 469 9.67 -11.61 1.96
C MET A 469 9.09 -12.79 1.16
N TYR A 470 8.83 -12.59 -0.13
CA TYR A 470 8.31 -13.65 -1.01
C TYR A 470 8.86 -13.55 -2.43
N GLN A 471 8.68 -14.61 -3.22
CA GLN A 471 9.06 -14.62 -4.62
C GLN A 471 8.05 -13.85 -5.50
N LYS A 472 8.56 -13.02 -6.42
CA LYS A 472 7.77 -12.30 -7.42
C LYS A 472 7.25 -13.29 -8.46
N PRO A 473 6.05 -13.04 -9.03
CA PRO A 473 5.52 -13.89 -10.09
C PRO A 473 6.18 -13.66 -11.45
N PHE A 474 7.03 -12.63 -11.59
CA PHE A 474 7.71 -12.25 -12.83
C PHE A 474 9.23 -12.31 -12.68
N ASP A 475 9.93 -12.42 -13.81
CA ASP A 475 11.39 -12.35 -13.90
C ASP A 475 11.84 -10.91 -14.11
N ASP A 476 12.74 -10.45 -13.27
CA ASP A 476 13.38 -9.13 -13.28
C ASP A 476 14.89 -9.21 -13.57
N GLY A 477 15.38 -10.39 -13.96
CA GLY A 477 16.79 -10.68 -14.16
C GLY A 477 17.53 -11.18 -12.92
N PHE A 478 16.90 -11.18 -11.73
CA PHE A 478 17.45 -11.82 -10.55
C PHE A 478 16.91 -13.25 -10.40
N VAL A 479 17.81 -14.24 -10.48
CA VAL A 479 17.47 -15.68 -10.54
C VAL A 479 16.48 -16.13 -9.46
N ALA A 480 16.66 -15.66 -8.21
CA ALA A 480 15.79 -16.07 -7.11
C ALA A 480 14.45 -15.34 -7.06
N ARG A 481 14.29 -14.25 -7.81
CA ARG A 481 13.09 -13.42 -7.88
C ARG A 481 12.55 -13.09 -6.49
N VAL A 482 13.41 -12.79 -5.53
CA VAL A 482 12.98 -12.45 -4.17
C VAL A 482 12.64 -10.97 -4.12
N TRP A 483 11.40 -10.63 -3.76
CA TRP A 483 10.93 -9.24 -3.64
C TRP A 483 11.71 -8.51 -2.52
N ASN A 484 12.17 -7.29 -2.81
CA ASN A 484 12.88 -6.40 -1.88
C ASN A 484 14.13 -6.93 -1.16
N LEU A 485 14.74 -8.05 -1.60
CA LEU A 485 15.87 -8.69 -0.89
C LEU A 485 16.98 -7.70 -0.48
N ASN A 486 17.52 -6.93 -1.43
CA ASN A 486 18.63 -6.01 -1.16
C ASN A 486 18.17 -4.74 -0.42
N HIS A 487 16.92 -4.33 -0.60
CA HIS A 487 16.33 -3.22 0.16
C HIS A 487 16.24 -3.60 1.63
N GLU A 488 15.57 -4.71 1.95
CA GLU A 488 15.41 -5.19 3.32
C GLU A 488 16.74 -5.57 3.96
N TYR A 489 17.69 -6.10 3.20
CA TYR A 489 19.01 -6.37 3.78
C TYR A 489 19.77 -5.09 4.12
N THR A 490 19.53 -3.98 3.42
CA THR A 490 20.13 -2.69 3.79
C THR A 490 19.61 -2.23 5.16
N HIS A 491 18.34 -2.47 5.48
CA HIS A 491 17.77 -2.17 6.79
C HIS A 491 18.49 -2.87 7.94
N VAL A 492 18.92 -4.12 7.72
CA VAL A 492 19.75 -4.88 8.67
C VAL A 492 21.13 -4.26 8.84
N LEU A 493 21.75 -3.85 7.72
CA LEU A 493 23.08 -3.24 7.73
C LEU A 493 23.06 -1.86 8.39
N ASP A 494 22.08 -1.03 8.07
CA ASP A 494 21.91 0.30 8.67
C ASP A 494 21.72 0.22 10.20
N GLY A 495 20.86 -0.68 10.69
CA GLY A 495 20.69 -0.92 12.14
C GLY A 495 22.00 -1.32 12.83
N ARG A 496 22.74 -2.24 12.19
CA ARG A 496 23.97 -2.79 12.78
C ARG A 496 25.16 -1.82 12.78
N PHE A 497 25.26 -0.97 11.76
CA PHE A 497 26.48 -0.20 11.46
C PHE A 497 26.30 1.31 11.55
N ASP A 498 25.07 1.83 11.47
CA ASP A 498 24.80 3.26 11.32
C ASP A 498 23.84 3.85 12.36
N THR A 499 22.82 3.11 12.79
CA THR A 499 21.78 3.63 13.71
C THR A 499 21.78 2.89 15.04
N GLN A 500 22.20 3.56 16.13
CA GLN A 500 22.26 2.94 17.46
C GLN A 500 20.89 2.87 18.14
N GLY A 501 20.43 1.66 18.42
CA GLY A 501 19.22 1.40 19.19
C GLY A 501 18.09 0.86 18.31
N GLY A 502 16.93 0.64 18.92
CA GLY A 502 15.75 0.19 18.19
C GLY A 502 15.20 1.26 17.24
N PHE A 503 14.48 0.82 16.22
CA PHE A 503 13.80 1.71 15.29
C PHE A 503 12.69 2.53 15.94
N ASP A 504 12.71 3.84 15.74
CA ASP A 504 11.66 4.79 16.10
C ASP A 504 11.16 5.55 14.86
N GLY A 505 10.04 5.10 14.29
CA GLY A 505 9.44 5.70 13.11
C GLY A 505 8.83 7.10 13.31
N SER A 506 8.97 7.71 14.50
CA SER A 506 8.54 9.09 14.77
C SER A 506 9.62 10.14 14.50
N LEU A 507 10.88 9.72 14.37
CA LEU A 507 11.98 10.61 14.02
C LEU A 507 11.87 11.05 12.56
N PRO A 508 12.30 12.29 12.22
CA PRO A 508 12.28 12.81 10.86
C PRO A 508 13.53 12.34 10.07
N ASP A 509 13.86 11.06 10.17
CA ASP A 509 15.00 10.40 9.54
C ASP A 509 14.58 9.39 8.46
N ILE A 510 13.28 9.32 8.15
CA ILE A 510 12.74 8.38 7.15
C ILE A 510 13.30 8.64 5.73
N TRP A 511 13.67 9.88 5.42
CA TRP A 511 14.37 10.19 4.18
C TRP A 511 15.69 9.42 4.05
N TRP A 512 16.37 9.18 5.18
CA TRP A 512 17.58 8.37 5.25
C TRP A 512 17.23 6.89 5.31
N ILE A 513 16.43 6.44 6.29
CA ILE A 513 16.18 5.01 6.53
C ILE A 513 15.64 4.31 5.27
N GLU A 514 14.60 4.84 4.65
CA GLU A 514 14.03 4.23 3.43
C GLU A 514 14.84 4.62 2.19
N GLY A 515 15.37 5.85 2.16
CA GLY A 515 16.17 6.33 1.03
C GLY A 515 17.49 5.59 0.85
N VAL A 516 18.17 5.19 1.93
CA VAL A 516 19.43 4.43 1.89
C VAL A 516 19.17 3.00 1.47
N ALA A 517 18.08 2.39 1.93
CA ALA A 517 17.66 1.06 1.50
C ALA A 517 17.35 1.02 0.00
N GLU A 518 16.65 2.04 -0.52
CA GLU A 518 16.44 2.17 -1.96
C GLU A 518 17.75 2.45 -2.71
N TYR A 519 18.55 3.40 -2.23
CA TYR A 519 19.80 3.79 -2.88
C TYR A 519 20.74 2.61 -3.02
N ILE A 520 21.06 1.92 -1.91
CA ILE A 520 21.91 0.74 -1.91
C ILE A 520 21.32 -0.37 -2.77
N SER A 521 20.02 -0.67 -2.66
CA SER A 521 19.38 -1.72 -3.45
C SER A 521 19.55 -1.51 -4.96
N TYR A 522 19.22 -0.33 -5.50
CA TYR A 522 19.30 -0.05 -6.93
C TYR A 522 20.75 0.06 -7.42
N THR A 523 21.61 0.75 -6.67
CA THR A 523 22.99 0.99 -7.08
C THR A 523 23.89 -0.24 -6.97
N TYR A 524 23.73 -1.06 -5.92
CA TYR A 524 24.43 -2.33 -5.78
C TYR A 524 24.11 -3.29 -6.92
N ARG A 525 22.83 -3.40 -7.28
CA ARG A 525 22.36 -4.23 -8.39
C ARG A 525 22.73 -3.68 -9.76
N GLY A 526 23.12 -2.41 -9.84
CA GLY A 526 23.47 -1.74 -11.11
C GLY A 526 22.27 -1.51 -12.02
N ILE A 527 21.07 -1.37 -11.47
CA ILE A 527 19.82 -1.18 -12.22
C ILE A 527 19.28 0.25 -12.04
N SER A 528 18.53 0.76 -13.02
CA SER A 528 17.89 2.07 -12.92
C SER A 528 16.65 2.02 -12.02
N TYR A 529 16.26 3.19 -11.48
CA TYR A 529 14.98 3.39 -10.78
C TYR A 529 14.09 4.35 -11.59
N PRO A 530 13.41 3.88 -12.65
CA PRO A 530 12.69 4.73 -13.59
C PRO A 530 11.62 5.61 -12.94
N GLU A 531 10.92 5.09 -11.94
CA GLU A 531 9.88 5.80 -11.20
C GLU A 531 10.46 6.99 -10.44
N ALA A 532 11.58 6.81 -9.74
CA ALA A 532 12.25 7.91 -9.06
C ALA A 532 12.81 8.94 -10.06
N ILE A 533 13.32 8.50 -11.22
CA ILE A 533 13.76 9.40 -12.29
C ILE A 533 12.58 10.20 -12.87
N ALA A 534 11.40 9.58 -13.01
CA ALA A 534 10.19 10.27 -13.43
C ALA A 534 9.71 11.30 -12.39
N GLU A 535 9.78 10.97 -11.10
CA GLU A 535 9.49 11.93 -10.02
C GLU A 535 10.47 13.10 -10.01
N ALA A 536 11.77 12.86 -10.26
CA ALA A 536 12.76 13.92 -10.37
C ALA A 536 12.37 14.97 -11.42
N GLY A 537 11.85 14.55 -12.57
CA GLY A 537 11.38 15.44 -13.63
C GLY A 537 10.15 16.28 -13.29
N ARG A 538 9.49 15.99 -12.16
CA ARG A 538 8.34 16.77 -11.67
C ARG A 538 8.73 17.87 -10.70
N HIS A 539 9.96 17.86 -10.16
CA HIS A 539 10.44 18.88 -9.22
C HIS A 539 9.48 19.14 -8.04
N THR A 540 8.79 18.10 -7.57
CA THR A 540 7.69 18.23 -6.60
C THR A 540 8.17 18.71 -5.22
N TYR A 541 9.36 18.26 -4.78
CA TYR A 541 9.89 18.62 -3.47
C TYR A 541 11.28 19.24 -3.58
N ARG A 542 11.51 20.29 -2.77
CA ARG A 542 12.86 20.76 -2.43
C ARG A 542 13.51 19.77 -1.47
N LEU A 543 14.84 19.70 -1.48
CA LEU A 543 15.58 18.83 -0.57
C LEU A 543 15.23 19.12 0.91
N SER A 544 15.14 20.40 1.28
CA SER A 544 14.79 20.85 2.62
C SER A 544 13.42 20.36 3.12
N THR A 545 12.47 20.12 2.22
CA THR A 545 11.16 19.53 2.58
C THR A 545 11.32 18.07 3.01
N LEU A 546 12.28 17.34 2.45
CA LEU A 546 12.44 15.90 2.68
C LEU A 546 13.00 15.61 4.08
N TRP A 547 13.70 16.56 4.70
CA TRP A 547 14.21 16.49 6.08
C TRP A 547 13.15 16.28 7.17
N GLN A 548 11.87 16.50 6.86
CA GLN A 548 10.76 16.34 7.80
C GLN A 548 9.89 15.12 7.47
N THR A 549 10.35 14.24 6.59
CA THR A 549 9.60 13.05 6.19
C THR A 549 9.47 12.09 7.36
N THR A 550 8.24 11.69 7.65
CA THR A 550 7.85 10.66 8.62
C THR A 550 6.77 9.79 7.97
N TYR A 551 6.51 8.59 8.50
CA TYR A 551 5.38 7.78 8.00
C TYR A 551 4.01 8.44 8.20
N ALA A 552 3.89 9.38 9.14
CA ALA A 552 2.62 10.05 9.45
C ALA A 552 2.30 11.21 8.51
N ASN A 553 3.29 11.81 7.84
CA ASN A 553 3.11 13.04 7.06
C ASN A 553 3.51 12.91 5.58
N ALA A 554 3.77 11.70 5.10
CA ALA A 554 4.26 11.44 3.76
C ALA A 554 3.57 10.22 3.14
N ASP A 555 3.35 10.28 1.83
CA ASP A 555 2.91 9.13 1.05
C ASP A 555 4.11 8.27 0.64
N SER A 556 3.82 7.09 0.05
CA SER A 556 4.87 6.18 -0.42
C SER A 556 5.80 6.82 -1.46
N THR A 557 5.31 7.77 -2.27
CA THR A 557 6.14 8.42 -3.29
C THR A 557 7.19 9.34 -2.64
N ARG A 558 6.79 10.13 -1.64
CA ARG A 558 7.72 10.97 -0.89
C ARG A 558 8.71 10.15 -0.06
N ILE A 559 8.26 9.01 0.48
CA ILE A 559 9.10 8.15 1.32
C ILE A 559 10.16 7.42 0.48
N TYR A 560 9.75 6.71 -0.57
CA TYR A 560 10.65 5.81 -1.30
C TYR A 560 11.35 6.52 -2.47
N ASN A 561 10.59 7.10 -3.40
CA ASN A 561 11.17 7.71 -4.58
C ASN A 561 11.96 8.97 -4.24
N TRP A 562 11.39 9.86 -3.44
CA TRP A 562 12.09 11.09 -3.04
C TRP A 562 13.14 10.85 -1.95
N GLY A 563 12.95 9.84 -1.07
CA GLY A 563 14.02 9.37 -0.18
C GLY A 563 15.24 8.88 -0.95
N TYR A 564 15.05 8.03 -1.97
CA TYR A 564 16.11 7.60 -2.88
C TYR A 564 16.83 8.78 -3.53
N LEU A 565 16.08 9.75 -4.08
CA LEU A 565 16.66 10.93 -4.74
C LEU A 565 17.48 11.78 -3.76
N ALA A 566 16.98 11.99 -2.55
CA ALA A 566 17.68 12.74 -1.51
C ALA A 566 18.98 12.04 -1.09
N VAL A 567 18.92 10.74 -0.75
CA VAL A 567 20.11 9.98 -0.35
C VAL A 567 21.11 9.90 -1.50
N ARG A 568 20.67 9.59 -2.71
CA ARG A 568 21.55 9.55 -3.88
C ARG A 568 22.27 10.88 -4.11
N TYR A 569 21.56 12.00 -4.09
CA TYR A 569 22.17 13.32 -4.23
C TYR A 569 23.19 13.59 -3.12
N MET A 570 22.82 13.34 -1.87
CA MET A 570 23.71 13.56 -0.72
C MET A 570 24.96 12.67 -0.80
N MET A 571 24.83 11.41 -1.19
CA MET A 571 25.95 10.48 -1.37
C MET A 571 26.86 10.88 -2.54
N GLU A 572 26.30 11.31 -3.67
CA GLU A 572 27.06 11.68 -4.87
C GLU A 572 27.74 13.06 -4.74
N LYS A 573 27.10 14.03 -4.08
CA LYS A 573 27.53 15.43 -4.06
C LYS A 573 28.07 15.90 -2.71
N HIS A 574 27.52 15.39 -1.62
CA HIS A 574 27.81 15.88 -0.26
C HIS A 574 28.07 14.74 0.75
N PRO A 575 28.90 13.73 0.43
CA PRO A 575 29.07 12.55 1.29
C PRO A 575 29.64 12.90 2.67
N THR A 576 30.36 14.01 2.80
CA THR A 576 30.89 14.48 4.09
C THR A 576 29.79 14.85 5.09
N ASP A 577 28.67 15.41 4.62
CA ASP A 577 27.54 15.74 5.49
C ASP A 577 26.81 14.46 5.94
N VAL A 578 26.72 13.46 5.05
CA VAL A 578 26.21 12.12 5.42
C VAL A 578 27.08 11.49 6.49
N TYR A 579 28.40 11.47 6.33
CA TYR A 579 29.29 10.89 7.33
C TYR A 579 29.23 11.62 8.68
N ALA A 580 29.05 12.94 8.67
CA ALA A 580 28.87 13.72 9.89
C ALA A 580 27.55 13.37 10.61
N MET A 581 26.47 13.14 9.87
CA MET A 581 25.20 12.65 10.41
C MET A 581 25.35 11.24 10.98
N LEU A 582 25.92 10.29 10.22
CA LEU A 582 26.07 8.89 10.66
C LEU A 582 27.00 8.77 11.87
N ALA A 583 28.05 9.58 11.97
CA ALA A 583 28.89 9.61 13.17
C ALA A 583 28.11 9.92 14.46
N ARG A 584 27.00 10.68 14.35
CA ARG A 584 26.10 10.99 15.47
C ARG A 584 25.11 9.86 15.74
N PHE A 585 24.50 9.31 14.69
CA PHE A 585 23.55 8.18 14.82
C PHE A 585 24.20 6.93 15.40
N ARG A 586 25.46 6.64 15.04
CA ARG A 586 26.25 5.51 15.55
C ARG A 586 26.51 5.55 17.06
N VAL A 587 26.35 6.71 17.70
CA VAL A 587 26.50 6.90 19.15
C VAL A 587 25.18 7.29 19.84
N GLY A 588 24.05 7.14 19.14
CA GLY A 588 22.71 7.44 19.66
C GLY A 588 22.39 8.93 19.79
N ASP A 589 23.22 9.83 19.25
CA ASP A 589 22.99 11.28 19.22
C ASP A 589 22.09 11.66 18.04
N TYR A 590 20.84 11.17 18.05
CA TYR A 590 19.88 11.43 16.98
C TYR A 590 19.57 12.92 16.82
N ALA A 591 19.42 13.65 17.93
CA ALA A 591 19.20 15.10 17.86
C ALA A 591 20.36 15.83 17.18
N GLY A 592 21.61 15.45 17.48
CA GLY A 592 22.80 15.98 16.83
C GLY A 592 22.87 15.60 15.35
N GLY A 593 22.55 14.36 14.99
CA GLY A 593 22.51 13.90 13.59
C GLY A 593 21.43 14.64 12.78
N ILE A 594 20.22 14.78 13.34
CA ILE A 594 19.11 15.55 12.76
C ILE A 594 19.53 17.01 12.52
N ALA A 595 20.24 17.61 13.47
CA ALA A 595 20.74 18.98 13.34
C ALA A 595 21.74 19.15 12.18
N VAL A 596 22.47 18.11 11.76
CA VAL A 596 23.39 18.17 10.61
C VAL A 596 22.63 18.52 9.33
N TYR A 597 21.49 17.89 9.05
CA TYR A 597 20.74 18.18 7.82
C TYR A 597 19.67 19.26 8.00
N GLN A 598 19.01 19.36 9.16
CA GLN A 598 17.98 20.39 9.36
C GLN A 598 18.57 21.80 9.48
N ASN A 599 19.63 21.95 10.27
CA ASN A 599 20.21 23.26 10.60
C ASN A 599 21.53 23.47 9.88
N GLY A 600 22.36 22.43 9.83
CA GLY A 600 23.59 22.41 9.08
C GLY A 600 23.26 22.63 7.62
N VAL A 601 22.75 21.63 6.89
CA VAL A 601 22.41 21.79 5.46
C VAL A 601 21.26 22.78 5.25
N GLY A 602 20.14 22.62 5.96
CA GLY A 602 18.96 23.47 5.82
C GLY A 602 18.50 23.54 4.38
N THR A 603 18.42 24.76 3.84
CA THR A 603 18.03 25.05 2.45
C THR A 603 19.21 25.27 1.51
N ARG A 604 20.46 25.16 1.99
CA ARG A 604 21.67 25.54 1.22
C ARG A 604 21.81 24.78 -0.10
N TYR A 605 21.34 23.54 -0.14
CA TYR A 605 21.46 22.66 -1.31
C TYR A 605 20.18 22.60 -2.15
N ASP A 606 19.12 23.33 -1.83
CA ASP A 606 17.84 23.24 -2.56
C ASP A 606 17.99 23.57 -4.05
N ALA A 607 18.73 24.63 -4.38
CA ALA A 607 18.93 25.06 -5.76
C ALA A 607 19.85 24.10 -6.54
N ASP A 608 20.88 23.56 -5.89
CA ASP A 608 21.80 22.59 -6.51
C ASP A 608 21.13 21.22 -6.69
N PHE A 609 20.30 20.80 -5.72
CA PHE A 609 19.46 19.62 -5.83
C PHE A 609 18.49 19.75 -7.01
N ASP A 610 17.80 20.88 -7.16
CA ASP A 610 16.88 21.13 -8.28
C ASP A 610 17.59 21.06 -9.65
N ALA A 611 18.80 21.62 -9.75
CA ALA A 611 19.64 21.49 -10.94
C ALA A 611 20.07 20.03 -11.19
N TRP A 612 20.43 19.28 -10.13
CA TRP A 612 20.76 17.86 -10.23
C TRP A 612 19.55 17.02 -10.66
N LEU A 613 18.34 17.32 -10.17
CA LEU A 613 17.08 16.69 -10.60
C LEU A 613 16.87 16.86 -12.11
N THR A 614 17.09 18.07 -12.64
CA THR A 614 17.04 18.34 -14.09
C THR A 614 18.02 17.45 -14.85
N ALA A 615 19.24 17.29 -14.32
CA ALA A 615 20.27 16.49 -14.96
C ALA A 615 19.93 14.98 -14.98
N ILE A 616 19.35 14.44 -13.91
CA ILE A 616 18.95 13.03 -13.87
C ILE A 616 17.66 12.76 -14.66
N ALA A 617 16.69 13.68 -14.66
CA ALA A 617 15.39 13.52 -15.29
C ALA A 617 15.43 13.83 -16.80
N GLY A 618 16.18 14.86 -17.18
CA GLY A 618 16.48 15.20 -18.56
C GLY A 618 17.48 14.24 -19.20
N GLY A 619 18.08 13.34 -18.40
CA GLY A 619 19.22 12.55 -18.81
C GLY A 619 20.26 13.46 -19.44
N SER A 620 20.88 14.36 -18.66
CA SER A 620 21.99 15.19 -19.13
C SER A 620 23.05 14.24 -19.65
N ALA A 621 23.01 14.09 -20.96
CA ALA A 621 23.81 13.14 -21.65
C ALA A 621 25.24 13.67 -21.54
N SER A 622 26.08 12.98 -20.78
CA SER A 622 27.47 13.41 -20.56
C SER A 622 28.18 13.50 -21.92
N THR A 623 29.19 14.37 -22.08
CA THR A 623 29.92 14.41 -23.36
C THR A 623 30.45 13.02 -23.68
N CYS A 624 30.13 12.49 -24.86
CA CYS A 624 30.58 11.15 -25.24
C CYS A 624 32.11 11.08 -25.20
N THR A 625 32.65 10.10 -24.47
CA THR A 625 34.10 10.01 -24.18
C THR A 625 34.89 9.35 -25.31
N ASN A 626 34.22 8.66 -26.24
CA ASN A 626 34.88 8.00 -27.34
C ASN A 626 35.59 9.02 -28.26
N PRO A 627 36.85 8.78 -28.68
CA PRO A 627 37.57 9.71 -29.56
C PRO A 627 37.02 9.78 -30.98
N ASP A 628 36.32 8.74 -31.48
CA ASP A 628 35.63 8.82 -32.78
C ASP A 628 34.37 9.68 -32.61
N PRO A 629 34.28 10.85 -33.28
CA PRO A 629 33.16 11.78 -33.13
C PRO A 629 31.83 11.23 -33.65
N ARG A 630 31.84 10.07 -34.33
CA ARG A 630 30.64 9.39 -34.83
C ARG A 630 30.06 8.41 -33.82
N VAL A 631 30.84 7.99 -32.83
CA VAL A 631 30.38 7.02 -31.82
C VAL A 631 29.57 7.75 -30.75
N MET A 632 28.35 7.27 -30.55
CA MET A 632 27.50 7.57 -29.41
C MET A 632 27.57 6.42 -28.40
N ASP A 633 27.34 6.76 -27.14
CA ASP A 633 27.38 5.91 -25.95
C ASP A 633 26.07 6.07 -25.16
N ARG A 634 25.95 5.29 -24.08
CA ARG A 634 24.80 5.37 -23.17
C ARG A 634 24.72 6.73 -22.50
N ASN A 635 23.56 7.40 -22.61
CA ASN A 635 23.30 8.69 -21.97
C ASN A 635 24.42 9.70 -22.28
N CYS A 636 24.76 9.86 -23.56
CA CYS A 636 25.82 10.78 -23.99
C CYS A 636 25.40 11.80 -25.06
N ALA A 637 26.12 12.93 -25.10
CA ALA A 637 25.92 14.04 -26.03
C ALA A 637 27.14 14.27 -26.94
N ARG A 638 26.88 14.53 -28.22
CA ARG A 638 27.84 15.12 -29.18
C ARG A 638 27.34 16.48 -29.61
N ALA A 639 28.04 17.53 -29.19
CA ALA A 639 27.77 18.90 -29.62
C ALA A 639 28.48 19.26 -30.93
N ASN A 640 28.18 20.46 -31.45
CA ASN A 640 28.86 21.07 -32.60
C ASN A 640 28.80 20.25 -33.90
N ARG A 641 27.71 19.51 -34.12
CA ARG A 641 27.47 18.81 -35.39
C ARG A 641 27.14 19.81 -36.49
N SER A 642 27.62 19.51 -37.69
CA SER A 642 27.40 20.35 -38.87
C SER A 642 27.43 19.51 -40.15
N ALA A 643 26.67 19.94 -41.15
CA ALA A 643 26.73 19.41 -42.51
C ALA A 643 26.24 20.47 -43.52
N THR A 644 26.74 20.41 -44.75
CA THR A 644 26.28 21.28 -45.84
C THR A 644 24.99 20.72 -46.46
N ALA A 645 24.17 21.60 -47.05
CA ALA A 645 22.87 21.22 -47.61
C ALA A 645 22.99 20.03 -48.58
N GLY A 646 22.10 19.05 -48.41
CA GLY A 646 22.08 17.80 -49.18
C GLY A 646 23.01 16.69 -48.68
N ASN A 647 23.86 16.96 -47.67
CA ASN A 647 24.76 15.96 -47.08
C ASN A 647 24.25 15.39 -45.75
N LEU A 648 24.89 14.31 -45.32
CA LEU A 648 24.57 13.57 -44.09
C LEU A 648 25.73 13.66 -43.10
N ASP A 649 25.39 13.83 -41.82
CA ASP A 649 26.28 13.60 -40.69
C ASP A 649 25.94 12.26 -40.03
N TYR A 650 26.91 11.37 -39.91
CA TYR A 650 26.70 9.97 -39.52
C TYR A 650 27.11 9.70 -38.08
N LEU A 651 26.26 8.98 -37.35
CA LEU A 651 26.44 8.58 -35.96
C LEU A 651 26.04 7.11 -35.78
N TYR A 652 26.65 6.41 -34.84
CA TYR A 652 26.27 5.03 -34.53
C TYR A 652 26.46 4.71 -33.05
N ILE A 653 25.69 3.74 -32.57
CA ILE A 653 25.63 3.37 -31.16
C ILE A 653 25.53 1.87 -30.99
N TRP A 654 26.30 1.31 -30.07
CA TRP A 654 26.13 -0.09 -29.68
C TRP A 654 25.02 -0.20 -28.64
N LEU A 655 24.05 -1.10 -28.84
CA LEU A 655 23.05 -1.44 -27.83
C LEU A 655 23.27 -2.89 -27.36
N PRO A 656 23.22 -3.17 -26.04
CA PRO A 656 23.19 -4.54 -25.54
C PRO A 656 21.81 -5.20 -25.76
N ALA A 657 21.75 -6.52 -25.61
CA ALA A 657 20.48 -7.25 -25.65
C ALA A 657 19.61 -6.86 -24.44
N GLY A 658 18.28 -6.83 -24.61
CA GLY A 658 17.33 -6.48 -23.54
C GLY A 658 17.08 -4.98 -23.33
N THR A 659 17.82 -4.08 -23.99
CA THR A 659 17.52 -2.63 -23.96
C THR A 659 16.22 -2.33 -24.69
N VAL A 660 15.13 -2.04 -23.97
CA VAL A 660 13.79 -1.92 -24.56
C VAL A 660 13.52 -0.62 -25.32
N ALA A 661 14.28 0.46 -25.10
CA ALA A 661 14.04 1.74 -25.77
C ALA A 661 15.33 2.55 -25.93
N LEU A 662 15.62 2.98 -27.15
CA LEU A 662 16.61 4.00 -27.48
C LEU A 662 15.88 5.28 -27.89
N LYS A 663 16.14 6.37 -27.16
CA LYS A 663 15.70 7.72 -27.53
C LYS A 663 16.88 8.52 -28.06
N ILE A 664 16.69 9.16 -29.21
CA ILE A 664 17.66 10.02 -29.87
C ILE A 664 17.02 11.38 -30.03
N THR A 665 17.70 12.43 -29.59
CA THR A 665 17.22 13.82 -29.77
C THR A 665 18.29 14.68 -30.42
N THR A 666 17.84 15.65 -31.21
CA THR A 666 18.70 16.75 -31.70
C THR A 666 18.17 18.07 -31.16
N SER A 667 19.06 19.01 -30.86
CA SER A 667 18.69 20.35 -30.40
C SER A 667 19.78 21.39 -30.67
N GLY A 668 19.41 22.67 -30.63
CA GLY A 668 20.33 23.80 -30.79
C GLY A 668 20.82 24.01 -32.23
N GLY A 669 21.87 24.84 -32.38
CA GLY A 669 22.45 25.17 -33.68
C GLY A 669 21.58 26.03 -34.59
N THR A 670 22.02 26.18 -35.84
CA THR A 670 21.31 26.86 -36.94
C THR A 670 21.04 25.88 -38.09
N GLY A 671 20.17 26.25 -39.04
CA GLY A 671 19.84 25.41 -40.20
C GLY A 671 18.64 24.49 -39.98
N ASN A 672 18.58 23.42 -40.76
CA ASN A 672 17.54 22.39 -40.67
C ASN A 672 18.15 21.00 -40.85
N ALA A 673 18.10 20.19 -39.79
CA ALA A 673 18.68 18.86 -39.69
C ALA A 673 17.60 17.82 -39.39
N ASP A 674 17.20 17.06 -40.42
CA ASP A 674 16.29 15.94 -40.26
C ASP A 674 17.01 14.73 -39.64
N LEU A 675 16.38 14.05 -38.69
CA LEU A 675 16.95 12.88 -38.01
C LEU A 675 16.44 11.57 -38.62
N TYR A 676 17.35 10.64 -38.91
CA TYR A 676 17.05 9.32 -39.45
C TYR A 676 17.70 8.21 -38.62
N TYR A 677 17.02 7.06 -38.53
CA TYR A 677 17.47 5.87 -37.82
C TYR A 677 17.27 4.60 -38.65
N ASN A 678 18.23 3.68 -38.54
CA ASN A 678 18.14 2.34 -39.12
C ASN A 678 18.93 1.33 -38.25
N PRO A 679 18.35 0.16 -37.93
CA PRO A 679 18.98 -0.81 -37.04
C PRO A 679 20.12 -1.61 -37.67
N ASP A 680 20.19 -1.68 -39.00
CA ASP A 680 21.06 -2.64 -39.72
C ASP A 680 22.06 -1.99 -40.67
N THR A 681 21.75 -0.82 -41.22
CA THR A 681 22.61 -0.10 -42.19
C THR A 681 22.64 1.40 -41.92
N TRP A 682 23.57 2.14 -42.52
CA TRP A 682 23.55 3.61 -42.44
C TRP A 682 22.20 4.20 -42.82
N ALA A 683 21.67 5.05 -41.94
CA ALA A 683 20.39 5.71 -42.18
C ALA A 683 20.55 6.82 -43.22
N THR A 684 19.67 6.88 -44.21
CA THR A 684 19.61 7.96 -45.20
C THR A 684 18.18 8.40 -45.41
N SER A 685 17.95 9.45 -46.20
CA SER A 685 16.59 9.88 -46.60
C SER A 685 15.82 8.83 -47.42
N THR A 686 16.51 7.82 -47.95
CA THR A 686 15.92 6.72 -48.73
C THR A 686 16.04 5.34 -48.07
N ALA A 687 16.81 5.21 -46.99
CA ALA A 687 17.01 3.96 -46.26
C ALA A 687 16.96 4.20 -44.74
N TYR A 688 15.76 4.12 -44.16
CA TYR A 688 15.51 4.32 -42.72
C TYR A 688 14.33 3.46 -42.24
N THR A 689 14.27 3.20 -40.94
CA THR A 689 13.11 2.55 -40.29
C THR A 689 12.37 3.50 -39.36
N ALA A 690 13.01 4.59 -38.92
CA ALA A 690 12.37 5.70 -38.21
C ALA A 690 13.01 7.03 -38.63
N ARG A 691 12.23 8.11 -38.61
CA ARG A 691 12.69 9.48 -38.91
C ARG A 691 11.89 10.53 -38.14
N SER A 692 12.47 11.71 -38.00
CA SER A 692 11.83 12.93 -37.51
C SER A 692 12.33 14.10 -38.37
N THR A 693 11.42 14.91 -38.91
CA THR A 693 11.72 15.91 -39.96
C THR A 693 10.97 17.22 -39.71
N ASN A 694 11.07 17.76 -38.49
CA ASN A 694 10.46 19.04 -38.16
C ASN A 694 11.23 20.20 -38.81
N ALA A 695 10.63 21.38 -38.83
CA ALA A 695 11.37 22.56 -39.25
C ALA A 695 12.42 22.93 -38.18
N GLY A 696 13.69 22.99 -38.57
CA GLY A 696 14.80 23.38 -37.70
C GLY A 696 15.62 22.17 -37.26
N ASN A 697 16.13 22.18 -36.02
CA ASN A 697 17.05 21.14 -35.53
C ASN A 697 16.50 20.37 -34.33
N ASN A 698 15.21 20.53 -34.00
CA ASN A 698 14.59 19.90 -32.83
C ASN A 698 13.87 18.62 -33.23
N GLU A 699 14.63 17.53 -33.29
CA GLU A 699 14.13 16.21 -33.69
C GLU A 699 14.12 15.24 -32.51
N THR A 700 13.21 14.28 -32.54
CA THR A 700 13.18 13.19 -31.56
C THR A 700 12.72 11.89 -32.22
N ILE A 701 13.52 10.84 -32.07
CA ILE A 701 13.17 9.47 -32.44
C ILE A 701 13.22 8.60 -31.18
N THR A 702 12.23 7.73 -31.00
CA THR A 702 12.27 6.67 -29.99
C THR A 702 12.01 5.34 -30.69
N VAL A 703 12.90 4.37 -30.47
CA VAL A 703 12.85 3.05 -31.11
C VAL A 703 13.05 1.96 -30.09
N THR A 704 12.31 0.86 -30.22
CA THR A 704 12.47 -0.33 -29.37
C THR A 704 13.62 -1.18 -29.89
N ASN A 705 14.49 -1.62 -28.99
CA ASN A 705 15.54 -2.59 -29.29
C ASN A 705 15.31 -3.88 -28.48
N THR A 706 15.70 -5.02 -29.03
CA THR A 706 15.58 -6.32 -28.35
C THR A 706 16.83 -7.18 -28.50
N THR A 707 17.62 -6.93 -29.54
CA THR A 707 18.86 -7.65 -29.86
C THR A 707 20.08 -6.77 -29.60
N SER A 708 21.23 -7.38 -29.31
CA SER A 708 22.49 -6.65 -29.23
C SER A 708 23.01 -6.29 -30.64
N GLY A 709 23.59 -5.10 -30.80
CA GLY A 709 24.24 -4.71 -32.06
C GLY A 709 24.40 -3.21 -32.22
N TYR A 710 25.10 -2.80 -33.28
CA TYR A 710 25.19 -1.40 -33.68
C TYR A 710 23.88 -0.93 -34.30
N ARG A 711 23.51 0.31 -33.99
CA ARG A 711 22.40 1.05 -34.60
C ARG A 711 22.93 2.32 -35.24
N TYR A 712 22.35 2.69 -36.37
CA TYR A 712 22.85 3.75 -37.22
C TYR A 712 21.89 4.93 -37.22
N VAL A 713 22.44 6.11 -37.02
CA VAL A 713 21.74 7.38 -36.89
C VAL A 713 22.37 8.37 -37.85
N SER A 714 21.57 9.18 -38.53
CA SER A 714 22.10 10.23 -39.41
C SER A 714 21.30 11.50 -39.29
N LEU A 715 21.97 12.65 -39.41
CA LEU A 715 21.35 13.95 -39.58
C LEU A 715 21.47 14.35 -41.04
N TYR A 716 20.35 14.59 -41.72
CA TYR A 716 20.30 15.08 -43.10
C TYR A 716 20.11 16.59 -43.13
N ALA A 717 21.04 17.28 -43.78
CA ALA A 717 21.00 18.73 -43.93
C ALA A 717 20.00 19.16 -45.02
N VAL A 718 18.73 19.35 -44.66
CA VAL A 718 17.72 19.95 -45.56
C VAL A 718 18.19 21.34 -45.98
N THR A 719 18.71 22.11 -45.02
CA THR A 719 19.60 23.26 -45.27
C THR A 719 20.89 23.03 -44.50
N ALA A 720 21.96 23.75 -44.86
CA ALA A 720 23.22 23.63 -44.12
C ALA A 720 22.98 23.95 -42.63
N PHE A 721 23.43 23.06 -41.74
CA PHE A 721 23.30 23.22 -40.29
C PHE A 721 24.65 23.28 -39.61
N SER A 722 24.72 23.96 -38.47
CA SER A 722 25.93 24.04 -37.64
C SER A 722 25.56 24.22 -36.17
N GLY A 723 26.40 23.69 -35.27
CA GLY A 723 26.20 23.82 -33.83
C GLY A 723 25.11 22.91 -33.25
N VAL A 724 24.64 21.91 -34.00
CA VAL A 724 23.60 20.98 -33.53
C VAL A 724 24.18 20.03 -32.48
N THR A 725 23.42 19.74 -31.43
CA THR A 725 23.76 18.74 -30.41
C THR A 725 22.86 17.53 -30.57
N VAL A 726 23.46 16.33 -30.57
CA VAL A 726 22.76 15.05 -30.63
C VAL A 726 22.94 14.32 -29.30
N THR A 727 21.86 13.80 -28.73
CA THR A 727 21.90 12.99 -27.50
C THR A 727 21.26 11.63 -27.70
N THR A 728 21.78 10.63 -26.98
CA THR A 728 21.25 9.25 -26.95
C THR A 728 20.96 8.84 -25.52
N GLN A 729 19.79 8.24 -25.29
CA GLN A 729 19.32 7.79 -23.97
C GLN A 729 18.80 6.34 -24.06
N TYR A 730 19.37 5.43 -23.27
CA TYR A 730 18.93 4.03 -23.13
C TYR A 730 19.49 3.31 -21.88
#